data_AF-A0A9X0AD70-F1
#
_entry.id   AF-A0A9X0AD70-F1
#
_cell.length_a   1.000
_cell.length_b   1.000
_cell.length_c   1.000
_cell.angle_alpha   90.00
_cell.angle_beta   90.00
_cell.angle_gamma   90.00
#
_symmetry.space_group_name_H-M   'P 1'
#
loop_
_entity.id
_entity.type
_entity.pdbx_description
1 polymer ?
#
loop_
_entity_poly.entity_id
_entity_poly.type
_entity_poly.pdbx_seq_one_letter_code
_entity_poly.pdbx_strand_id
1 'polypeptide(L)'
;MMEATNTSSSGGTATSESILDYLGDSLDKLGCRMIYVPFLGEIPFESLFKIGFCLSLMIRLAMKNSELQAAKEQLQKTEKELQKAEELISGIGDRSISRPKMTISQLYIYPIKSLRGCSLPSATLTKEGFSYDRKFMLLRIHDKDSKWGRYQNMHVPHHPEMVLFHTSIKDSTLHVTYHSPDSADHLNEERPTLEIELSPSTFSNLQQVKVDMHGSATTAYDMGAKYNEWFTKYFGYEVILAYAGNNRRLVLGNLPGKPATDGPMNLTPTKKILQYIPIINSLIPSQDDEKIAFNDCAPYLVITEASCDDVSSRLPGDTEMDITKFRANVIVSGSPSAYDEDYWGGLTFGSDKGKEIILTANCGRCVSLNVDYEKGTGAPKGEGVLKLLMKDRRVDEGMKYSPIFGRYGFMGDEGEGKILRVGDEVRVSKRNKERTRFPLLTIISTTLYLCVISQLLPLFSSPLNAIPNAHVTAPFSRIWLLWIRATGVEFPTHLAAHRRLGPVIRIGPREVSIDCIDEGVRIVYAGNWEKGGLYDGFVQFGYSPLFAIRKAKPHSDRRRVFAHIYSKSTIMNSAELATLLRTISHSRLLPRLRHAVQEAKPVDVYFLTREYSMDVVTSYICGLDNETKWLEYPNQASHHLSAFQAAVEPWAFFASTEIQRWVSIFSWFGIQLISPSVRSAFDTIHTFVLDLTRRSIATLELETSADDSSSNNSMNSKTFRAIWQKLGIRTIPREQKTHLLASDMVDQLHAGHLATGTILTYLMYELSHQPVLQNNLRKELHSLNSSSPLSSQLLEAILLETMRLYPAGFGPFPRIAPAGDAVKVAGYSIPPGTIVTASPFTLGRNRRIFPRAEEWIPERWIGVSEGEKREMRKWVWMFMSGARNCIGEHLAVIANIEIQSDEIIYRGCLFEL
;
A
#
# COMPACT_ATOMS: atom_id res chain seq x y z
N MET A 1 6.38 -32.51 21.92
CA MET A 1 7.79 -32.21 21.60
C MET A 1 8.70 -32.19 22.84
N MET A 2 8.26 -31.71 24.01
CA MET A 2 9.10 -31.73 25.24
C MET A 2 9.14 -33.07 26.02
N GLU A 3 8.28 -34.06 25.71
CA GLU A 3 8.35 -35.39 26.34
C GLU A 3 9.19 -36.42 25.57
N ALA A 4 9.62 -36.11 24.34
CA ALA A 4 10.34 -37.06 23.49
C ALA A 4 11.87 -37.08 23.69
N THR A 5 12.41 -36.27 24.59
CA THR A 5 13.86 -36.12 24.78
C THR A 5 14.44 -36.84 26.00
N ASN A 6 13.60 -37.48 26.84
CA ASN A 6 14.06 -38.07 28.12
C ASN A 6 14.25 -39.59 28.12
N THR A 7 14.19 -40.28 26.98
CA THR A 7 14.52 -41.71 26.91
C THR A 7 15.35 -42.04 25.67
N SER A 8 16.67 -42.16 25.83
CA SER A 8 17.53 -43.17 25.16
C SER A 8 19.02 -42.81 25.28
N SER A 9 19.62 -43.27 26.36
CA SER A 9 21.04 -43.61 26.41
C SER A 9 21.27 -44.95 25.67
N SER A 10 21.25 -44.94 24.35
CA SER A 10 21.81 -46.03 23.52
C SER A 10 21.72 -45.63 22.05
N GLY A 11 22.85 -45.63 21.35
CA GLY A 11 22.97 -45.21 19.96
C GLY A 11 21.98 -45.90 19.02
N GLY A 12 21.13 -45.09 18.39
CA GLY A 12 20.26 -45.48 17.28
C GLY A 12 19.71 -44.23 16.63
N THR A 13 20.09 -43.96 15.39
CA THR A 13 19.53 -42.88 14.56
C THR A 13 18.07 -43.17 14.27
N ALA A 14 17.14 -42.40 14.83
CA ALA A 14 15.75 -42.41 14.40
C ALA A 14 15.66 -41.89 12.96
N THR A 15 15.21 -42.74 12.03
CA THR A 15 15.06 -42.41 10.62
C THR A 15 13.81 -41.55 10.37
N SER A 16 13.87 -40.71 9.35
CA SER A 16 12.84 -39.74 8.92
C SER A 16 11.47 -40.34 8.58
N GLU A 17 11.37 -41.66 8.40
CA GLU A 17 10.11 -42.36 8.17
C GLU A 17 9.22 -42.40 9.42
N SER A 18 9.81 -42.51 10.63
CA SER A 18 9.03 -42.61 11.88
C SER A 18 8.22 -41.35 12.25
N ILE A 19 8.67 -40.17 11.80
CA ILE A 19 7.98 -38.89 12.03
C ILE A 19 6.86 -38.68 11.00
N LEU A 20 7.05 -39.19 9.78
CA LEU A 20 6.04 -39.11 8.71
C LEU A 20 4.85 -40.04 9.00
N ASP A 21 5.11 -41.25 9.50
CA ASP A 21 4.04 -42.19 9.89
C ASP A 21 3.21 -41.65 11.07
N TYR A 22 3.86 -41.04 12.07
CA TYR A 22 3.17 -40.46 13.23
C TYR A 22 2.29 -39.23 12.87
N LEU A 23 2.74 -38.42 11.90
CA LEU A 23 1.97 -37.28 11.39
C LEU A 23 0.85 -37.71 10.44
N GLY A 24 1.06 -38.77 9.64
CA GLY A 24 0.03 -39.40 8.81
C GLY A 24 -1.14 -39.90 9.63
N ASP A 25 -0.87 -40.67 10.69
CA ASP A 25 -1.89 -41.21 11.60
C ASP A 25 -2.67 -40.12 12.36
N SER A 26 -2.03 -38.98 12.62
CA SER A 26 -2.68 -37.83 13.27
C SER A 26 -3.58 -37.04 12.33
N LEU A 27 -3.28 -37.03 11.03
CA LEU A 27 -4.05 -36.33 9.99
C LEU A 27 -5.22 -37.19 9.46
N ASP A 28 -5.08 -38.51 9.44
CA ASP A 28 -6.18 -39.43 9.10
C ASP A 28 -7.32 -39.35 10.12
N LYS A 29 -7.02 -39.07 11.39
CA LYS A 29 -8.02 -38.79 12.44
C LYS A 29 -8.77 -37.46 12.24
N LEU A 30 -8.29 -36.57 11.38
CA LEU A 30 -8.89 -35.25 11.09
C LEU A 30 -9.68 -35.21 9.77
N GLY A 31 -9.73 -36.30 9.01
CA GLY A 31 -10.67 -36.47 7.87
C GLY A 31 -10.38 -35.63 6.61
N CYS A 32 -9.17 -35.11 6.43
CA CYS A 32 -8.80 -34.31 5.26
C CYS A 32 -7.93 -35.10 4.27
N ARG A 33 -8.54 -35.68 3.22
CA ARG A 33 -7.81 -36.50 2.24
C ARG A 33 -7.34 -35.77 0.97
N MET A 34 -7.95 -34.64 0.58
CA MET A 34 -7.69 -34.00 -0.74
C MET A 34 -7.67 -32.47 -0.67
N ILE A 35 -6.79 -31.84 -1.44
CA ILE A 35 -6.79 -30.39 -1.69
C ILE A 35 -6.78 -30.15 -3.21
N TYR A 36 -7.60 -29.22 -3.66
CA TYR A 36 -7.68 -28.80 -5.04
C TYR A 36 -6.70 -27.65 -5.33
N VAL A 37 -5.80 -27.83 -6.30
CA VAL A 37 -4.80 -26.82 -6.71
C VAL A 37 -5.10 -26.38 -8.15
N PRO A 38 -5.22 -25.06 -8.45
CA PRO A 38 -5.47 -24.60 -9.81
C PRO A 38 -4.37 -25.04 -10.79
N PHE A 39 -4.76 -25.45 -12.00
CA PHE A 39 -3.95 -26.04 -13.09
C PHE A 39 -3.50 -27.50 -12.94
N LEU A 40 -3.60 -28.12 -11.76
CA LEU A 40 -3.13 -29.50 -11.54
C LEU A 40 -4.22 -30.48 -11.05
N GLY A 41 -5.43 -29.98 -10.76
CA GLY A 41 -6.56 -30.82 -10.35
C GLY A 41 -6.50 -31.26 -8.88
N GLU A 42 -7.20 -32.34 -8.55
CA GLU A 42 -7.23 -32.95 -7.21
C GLU A 42 -5.91 -33.67 -6.91
N ILE A 43 -5.18 -33.22 -5.89
CA ILE A 43 -3.89 -33.82 -5.51
C ILE A 43 -3.99 -34.36 -4.08
N PRO A 44 -3.54 -35.61 -3.81
CA PRO A 44 -3.38 -36.12 -2.45
C PRO A 44 -2.39 -35.26 -1.66
N PHE A 45 -2.72 -34.94 -0.40
CA PHE A 45 -1.94 -34.03 0.44
C PHE A 45 -0.46 -34.45 0.60
N GLU A 46 -0.17 -35.76 0.59
CA GLU A 46 1.20 -36.30 0.61
C GLU A 46 2.07 -35.87 -0.58
N SER A 47 1.46 -35.66 -1.76
CA SER A 47 2.18 -35.32 -2.98
C SER A 47 2.70 -33.87 -2.96
N LEU A 48 2.06 -32.96 -2.24
CA LEU A 48 2.52 -31.58 -2.06
C LEU A 48 3.77 -31.50 -1.16
N PHE A 49 3.85 -32.37 -0.16
CA PHE A 49 5.03 -32.51 0.69
C PHE A 49 6.19 -33.20 -0.06
N LYS A 50 5.87 -34.20 -0.90
CA LYS A 50 6.84 -34.80 -1.84
C LYS A 50 7.31 -33.80 -2.89
N ILE A 51 6.48 -32.88 -3.39
CA ILE A 51 6.90 -31.83 -4.34
C ILE A 51 7.81 -30.79 -3.64
N GLY A 52 7.50 -30.38 -2.41
CA GLY A 52 8.39 -29.51 -1.62
C GLY A 52 9.74 -30.18 -1.28
N PHE A 53 9.70 -31.48 -0.95
CA PHE A 53 10.90 -32.28 -0.70
C PHE A 53 11.70 -32.54 -1.99
N CYS A 54 11.03 -32.85 -3.11
CA CYS A 54 11.63 -33.01 -4.43
C CYS A 54 12.19 -31.70 -4.98
N LEU A 55 11.62 -30.53 -4.64
CA LEU A 55 12.21 -29.23 -5.00
C LEU A 55 13.47 -28.96 -4.17
N SER A 56 13.46 -29.31 -2.87
CA SER A 56 14.66 -29.29 -2.02
C SER A 56 15.72 -30.31 -2.47
N LEU A 57 15.30 -31.48 -2.95
CA LEU A 57 16.15 -32.56 -3.43
C LEU A 57 16.68 -32.25 -4.83
N MET A 58 15.90 -31.65 -5.72
CA MET A 58 16.34 -31.17 -7.05
C MET A 58 17.28 -29.98 -6.91
N ILE A 59 17.07 -29.07 -5.95
CA ILE A 59 18.04 -28.00 -5.64
C ILE A 59 19.34 -28.59 -5.05
N ARG A 60 19.26 -29.68 -4.27
CA ARG A 60 20.44 -30.38 -3.74
C ARG A 60 21.13 -31.29 -4.76
N LEU A 61 20.40 -31.84 -5.73
CA LEU A 61 20.91 -32.73 -6.79
C LEU A 61 21.42 -31.95 -8.01
N ALA A 62 20.85 -30.78 -8.32
CA ALA A 62 21.33 -29.89 -9.38
C ALA A 62 22.65 -29.16 -9.05
N MET A 63 23.18 -29.32 -7.83
CA MET A 63 24.39 -28.65 -7.36
C MET A 63 25.59 -29.58 -7.10
N LYS A 64 25.47 -30.90 -7.29
CA LYS A 64 26.57 -31.85 -7.04
C LYS A 64 26.49 -33.01 -8.01
N ASN A 65 27.38 -33.08 -9.02
CA ASN A 65 28.35 -34.20 -9.09
C ASN A 65 29.22 -34.33 -10.35
N SER A 66 28.98 -33.69 -11.50
CA SER A 66 29.88 -33.88 -12.65
C SER A 66 31.01 -32.85 -12.70
N GLU A 67 30.71 -31.57 -12.53
CA GLU A 67 31.71 -30.48 -12.66
C GLU A 67 32.57 -30.31 -11.40
N LEU A 68 32.03 -30.60 -10.21
CA LEU A 68 32.74 -30.46 -8.94
C LEU A 68 33.81 -31.56 -8.73
N GLN A 69 33.59 -32.76 -9.29
CA GLN A 69 34.56 -33.86 -9.18
C GLN A 69 35.74 -33.63 -10.13
N ALA A 70 35.46 -33.21 -11.37
CA ALA A 70 36.47 -32.81 -12.34
C ALA A 70 37.26 -31.57 -11.85
N ALA A 71 36.58 -30.58 -11.27
CA ALA A 71 37.25 -29.40 -10.70
C ALA A 71 38.11 -29.75 -9.48
N LYS A 72 37.73 -30.71 -8.64
CA LYS A 72 38.54 -31.18 -7.49
C LYS A 72 39.76 -31.98 -7.91
N GLU A 73 39.65 -32.81 -8.95
CA GLU A 73 40.80 -33.54 -9.51
C GLU A 73 41.76 -32.58 -10.22
N GLN A 74 41.24 -31.56 -10.92
CA GLN A 74 42.04 -30.48 -11.49
C GLN A 74 42.76 -29.70 -10.38
N LEU A 75 42.07 -29.35 -9.29
CA LEU A 75 42.63 -28.61 -8.15
C LEU A 75 43.75 -29.40 -7.44
N GLN A 76 43.57 -30.70 -7.22
CA GLN A 76 44.60 -31.56 -6.60
C GLN A 76 45.82 -31.74 -7.51
N LYS A 77 45.63 -31.75 -8.83
CA LYS A 77 46.73 -31.80 -9.79
C LYS A 77 47.51 -30.49 -9.81
N THR A 78 46.82 -29.35 -9.77
CA THR A 78 47.44 -28.03 -9.69
C THR A 78 48.12 -27.80 -8.35
N GLU A 79 47.56 -28.27 -7.22
CA GLU A 79 48.21 -28.21 -5.90
C GLU A 79 49.52 -29.01 -5.85
N LYS A 80 49.56 -30.21 -6.46
CA LYS A 80 50.80 -31.00 -6.54
C LYS A 80 51.87 -30.37 -7.44
N GLU A 81 51.47 -29.68 -8.51
CA GLU A 81 52.40 -28.91 -9.35
C GLU A 81 52.90 -27.65 -8.64
N LEU A 82 52.04 -26.98 -7.87
CA LEU A 82 52.41 -25.83 -7.04
C LEU A 82 53.37 -26.23 -5.92
N GLN A 83 53.17 -27.39 -5.31
CA GLN A 83 54.04 -27.92 -4.24
C GLN A 83 55.42 -28.30 -4.78
N LYS A 84 55.50 -28.84 -6.01
CA LYS A 84 56.78 -29.05 -6.72
C LYS A 84 57.47 -27.74 -7.11
N ALA A 85 56.70 -26.71 -7.46
CA ALA A 85 57.23 -25.38 -7.74
C ALA A 85 57.72 -24.69 -6.46
N GLU A 86 57.02 -24.84 -5.34
CA GLU A 86 57.43 -24.35 -4.01
C GLU A 86 58.69 -25.06 -3.50
N GLU A 87 58.84 -26.36 -3.73
CA GLU A 87 60.09 -27.08 -3.43
C GLU A 87 61.26 -26.58 -4.30
N LEU A 88 61.02 -26.26 -5.57
CA LEU A 88 62.02 -25.63 -6.46
C LEU A 88 62.39 -24.20 -6.05
N ILE A 89 61.42 -23.43 -5.54
CA ILE A 89 61.62 -22.05 -5.04
C ILE A 89 62.29 -22.06 -3.66
N SER A 90 62.05 -23.08 -2.84
CA SER A 90 62.70 -23.26 -1.53
C SER A 90 64.21 -23.53 -1.60
N GLY A 91 64.72 -23.92 -2.78
CA GLY A 91 66.15 -24.08 -3.07
C GLY A 91 66.87 -22.81 -3.52
N ILE A 92 66.17 -21.69 -3.75
CA ILE A 92 66.79 -20.41 -4.09
C ILE A 92 66.88 -19.59 -2.81
N GLY A 93 68.06 -19.65 -2.21
CA GLY A 93 68.40 -18.94 -0.99
C GLY A 93 68.08 -17.45 -1.03
N ASP A 94 67.56 -17.00 0.12
CA ASP A 94 67.59 -15.66 0.68
C ASP A 94 68.21 -14.57 -0.20
N ARG A 95 67.37 -13.89 -0.97
CA ARG A 95 67.59 -12.49 -1.31
C ARG A 95 66.48 -11.68 -0.67
N SER A 96 66.87 -10.94 0.36
CA SER A 96 66.08 -9.92 1.03
C SER A 96 65.47 -8.94 0.01
N ILE A 97 64.24 -9.19 -0.42
CA ILE A 97 63.41 -8.18 -1.05
C ILE A 97 62.74 -7.44 0.11
N SER A 98 63.16 -6.21 0.37
CA SER A 98 62.52 -5.32 1.33
C SER A 98 61.06 -5.13 0.93
N ARG A 99 60.14 -5.79 1.63
CA ARG A 99 58.70 -5.54 1.44
C ARG A 99 58.45 -4.07 1.78
N PRO A 100 57.70 -3.32 0.94
CA PRO A 100 57.38 -1.94 1.24
C PRO A 100 56.65 -1.89 2.59
N LYS A 101 57.18 -1.08 3.50
CA LYS A 101 56.64 -0.90 4.84
C LYS A 101 55.35 -0.08 4.71
N MET A 102 54.21 -0.64 5.13
CA MET A 102 52.96 0.10 5.15
C MET A 102 52.96 1.11 6.30
N THR A 103 52.50 2.33 6.04
CA THR A 103 52.43 3.41 7.03
C THR A 103 51.14 4.21 6.89
N ILE A 104 50.69 4.85 7.98
CA ILE A 104 49.61 5.85 7.90
C ILE A 104 50.16 7.07 7.17
N SER A 105 49.64 7.38 5.98
CA SER A 105 50.07 8.59 5.26
C SER A 105 49.25 9.82 5.65
N GLN A 106 47.96 9.65 5.90
CA GLN A 106 47.06 10.74 6.27
C GLN A 106 45.97 10.26 7.25
N LEU A 107 45.57 11.15 8.15
CA LEU A 107 44.43 10.97 9.06
C LEU A 107 43.44 12.11 8.87
N TYR A 108 42.16 11.77 8.78
CA TYR A 108 41.08 12.74 8.62
C TYR A 108 39.95 12.51 9.61
N ILE A 109 39.34 13.63 10.00
CA ILE A 109 38.01 13.64 10.61
C ILE A 109 37.08 14.57 9.84
N TYR A 110 35.78 14.34 9.99
CA TYR A 110 34.69 15.07 9.36
C TYR A 110 33.73 15.55 10.45
N PRO A 111 34.07 16.63 11.19
CA PRO A 111 33.33 17.02 12.39
C PRO A 111 31.84 17.26 12.13
N ILE A 112 31.54 17.94 11.02
CA ILE A 112 30.18 18.04 10.47
C ILE A 112 30.05 17.04 9.33
N LYS A 113 29.09 16.13 9.46
CA LYS A 113 28.80 15.14 8.43
C LYS A 113 28.49 15.85 7.11
N SER A 114 29.20 15.43 6.08
CA SER A 114 29.02 15.82 4.68
C SER A 114 29.72 17.11 4.26
N LEU A 115 30.38 17.81 5.17
CA LEU A 115 31.32 18.88 4.79
C LEU A 115 32.71 18.29 4.49
N ARG A 116 33.64 19.14 4.01
CA ARG A 116 35.05 18.73 3.84
C ARG A 116 35.68 18.41 5.18
N GLY A 117 36.52 17.38 5.21
CA GLY A 117 37.21 16.94 6.42
C GLY A 117 38.45 17.79 6.72
N CYS A 118 38.94 17.68 7.95
CA CYS A 118 40.20 18.26 8.37
C CYS A 118 41.26 17.17 8.53
N SER A 119 42.46 17.44 8.01
CA SER A 119 43.63 16.58 8.19
C SER A 119 44.24 16.80 9.56
N LEU A 120 44.65 15.72 10.22
CA LEU A 120 45.27 15.76 11.55
C LEU A 120 46.62 15.04 11.55
N PRO A 121 47.65 15.55 12.25
CA PRO A 121 48.90 14.82 12.44
C PRO A 121 48.75 13.60 13.35
N SER A 122 47.71 13.60 14.20
CA SER A 122 47.37 12.51 15.10
C SER A 122 45.89 12.57 15.49
N ALA A 123 45.27 11.41 15.74
CA ALA A 123 43.87 11.31 16.13
C ALA A 123 43.66 10.21 17.20
N THR A 124 42.78 10.49 18.17
CA THR A 124 42.45 9.56 19.27
C THR A 124 41.34 8.61 18.85
N LEU A 125 41.58 7.30 18.98
CA LEU A 125 40.59 6.24 18.75
C LEU A 125 39.51 6.25 19.83
N THR A 126 38.26 6.11 19.42
CA THR A 126 37.08 5.96 20.28
C THR A 126 36.11 4.98 19.62
N LYS A 127 35.22 4.37 20.39
CA LYS A 127 34.15 3.49 19.84
C LYS A 127 33.30 4.13 18.74
N GLU A 128 33.24 5.47 18.66
CA GLU A 128 32.38 6.20 17.73
C GLU A 128 33.10 6.75 16.49
N GLY A 129 34.43 6.61 16.45
CA GLY A 129 35.30 7.14 15.41
C GLY A 129 36.49 7.84 16.05
N PHE A 130 37.24 8.62 15.27
CA PHE A 130 38.19 9.52 15.91
C PHE A 130 37.46 10.58 16.75
N SER A 131 38.10 11.08 17.81
CA SER A 131 37.56 12.19 18.59
C SER A 131 37.07 13.31 17.68
N TYR A 132 35.83 13.77 17.94
CA TYR A 132 35.11 14.80 17.17
C TYR A 132 34.60 14.41 15.77
N ASP A 133 34.87 13.21 15.28
CA ASP A 133 34.40 12.78 13.97
C ASP A 133 32.86 12.63 13.93
N ARG A 134 32.23 13.26 12.93
CA ARG A 134 30.79 13.16 12.61
C ARG A 134 29.86 13.38 13.80
N LYS A 135 30.22 14.33 14.68
CA LYS A 135 29.41 14.73 15.84
C LYS A 135 28.30 15.73 15.50
N PHE A 136 28.42 16.40 14.37
CA PHE A 136 27.45 17.38 13.88
C PHE A 136 26.86 16.93 12.53
N MET A 137 25.66 17.41 12.21
CA MET A 137 25.00 17.22 10.92
C MET A 137 24.16 18.45 10.58
N LEU A 138 24.03 18.77 9.29
CA LEU A 138 23.09 19.78 8.81
C LEU A 138 21.77 19.14 8.40
N LEU A 139 20.67 19.76 8.79
CA LEU A 139 19.31 19.35 8.41
C LEU A 139 18.61 20.50 7.69
N ARG A 140 18.03 20.23 6.53
CA ARG A 140 17.19 21.18 5.80
C ARG A 140 15.77 21.17 6.37
N ILE A 141 15.20 22.35 6.59
CA ILE A 141 13.82 22.50 7.05
C ILE A 141 12.87 22.43 5.83
N HIS A 142 11.76 21.71 6.00
CA HIS A 142 10.64 21.65 5.06
C HIS A 142 9.30 21.85 5.78
N ASP A 143 8.25 22.12 5.00
CA ASP A 143 6.88 22.10 5.50
C ASP A 143 6.51 20.72 6.07
N LYS A 144 5.63 20.71 7.09
CA LYS A 144 5.24 19.49 7.82
C LYS A 144 4.62 18.41 6.92
N ASP A 145 3.98 18.81 5.82
CA ASP A 145 3.33 17.92 4.87
C ASP A 145 4.27 17.43 3.75
N SER A 146 5.56 17.81 3.79
CA SER A 146 6.57 17.33 2.86
C SER A 146 6.78 15.81 3.01
N LYS A 147 7.11 15.14 1.90
CA LYS A 147 7.46 13.71 1.88
C LYS A 147 8.65 13.34 2.79
N TRP A 148 9.46 14.33 3.17
CA TRP A 148 10.62 14.18 4.05
C TRP A 148 10.30 14.47 5.53
N GLY A 149 9.06 14.87 5.84
CA GLY A 149 8.72 15.46 7.13
C GLY A 149 9.36 16.83 7.31
N ARG A 150 9.41 17.33 8.56
CA ARG A 150 9.92 18.66 8.89
C ARG A 150 11.43 18.83 8.67
N TYR A 151 12.21 17.76 8.84
CA TYR A 151 13.68 17.82 8.77
C TYR A 151 14.22 16.77 7.79
N GLN A 152 15.03 17.21 6.83
CA GLN A 152 15.72 16.35 5.87
C GLN A 152 17.22 16.35 6.15
N ASN A 153 17.84 15.17 6.30
CA ASN A 153 19.29 15.04 6.43
C ASN A 153 20.00 15.54 5.17
N MET A 154 21.01 16.39 5.34
CA MET A 154 21.79 16.90 4.21
C MET A 154 23.01 16.01 3.93
N HIS A 155 23.16 15.63 2.66
CA HIS A 155 24.28 14.81 2.18
C HIS A 155 24.77 15.34 0.83
N VAL A 156 26.10 15.33 0.62
CA VAL A 156 26.77 15.79 -0.62
C VAL A 156 26.13 15.29 -1.93
N PRO A 157 25.69 14.02 -2.08
CA PRO A 157 24.97 13.56 -3.27
C PRO A 157 23.74 14.38 -3.67
N HIS A 158 23.03 14.95 -2.70
CA HIS A 158 21.78 15.69 -2.90
C HIS A 158 21.96 17.21 -2.73
N HIS A 159 23.03 17.60 -2.04
CA HIS A 159 23.40 18.98 -1.71
C HIS A 159 24.90 19.15 -1.99
N PRO A 160 25.34 19.16 -3.26
CA PRO A 160 26.76 19.20 -3.62
C PRO A 160 27.47 20.46 -3.11
N GLU A 161 26.76 21.57 -2.91
CA GLU A 161 27.28 22.84 -2.39
C GLU A 161 27.84 22.73 -0.96
N MET A 162 27.53 21.63 -0.23
CA MET A 162 28.13 21.33 1.07
C MET A 162 29.67 21.24 1.03
N VAL A 163 30.27 20.92 -0.13
CA VAL A 163 31.73 20.80 -0.27
C VAL A 163 32.46 22.15 -0.30
N LEU A 164 31.72 23.26 -0.41
CA LEU A 164 32.22 24.63 -0.34
C LEU A 164 32.54 25.07 1.10
N PHE A 165 32.16 24.27 2.09
CA PHE A 165 32.45 24.53 3.50
C PHE A 165 33.64 23.69 3.95
N HIS A 166 34.73 24.39 4.24
CA HIS A 166 35.99 23.81 4.70
C HIS A 166 36.04 23.80 6.21
N THR A 167 36.46 22.68 6.80
CA THR A 167 36.60 22.56 8.25
C THR A 167 38.06 22.53 8.66
N SER A 168 38.38 23.20 9.77
CA SER A 168 39.67 23.08 10.46
C SER A 168 39.45 23.15 11.97
N ILE A 169 40.40 22.63 12.74
CA ILE A 169 40.34 22.65 14.21
C ILE A 169 41.55 23.37 14.75
N LYS A 170 41.31 24.34 15.63
CA LYS A 170 42.34 25.07 16.36
C LYS A 170 41.88 25.27 17.80
N ASP A 171 42.73 24.99 18.77
CA ASP A 171 42.47 25.23 20.21
C ASP A 171 41.13 24.66 20.72
N SER A 172 40.72 23.47 20.25
CA SER A 172 39.43 22.82 20.56
C SER A 172 38.18 23.52 20.00
N THR A 173 38.36 24.44 19.07
CA THR A 173 37.31 25.11 18.31
C THR A 173 37.31 24.61 16.86
N LEU A 174 36.12 24.29 16.35
CA LEU A 174 35.88 23.96 14.95
C LEU A 174 35.63 25.26 14.18
N HIS A 175 36.50 25.54 13.22
CA HIS A 175 36.32 26.62 12.26
C HIS A 175 35.70 26.06 10.98
N VAL A 176 34.60 26.65 10.54
CA VAL A 176 33.92 26.33 9.28
C VAL A 176 34.02 27.54 8.36
N THR A 177 34.83 27.46 7.32
CA THR A 177 35.06 28.55 6.37
C THR A 177 34.28 28.29 5.09
N TYR A 178 33.51 29.27 4.62
CA TYR A 178 32.79 29.19 3.34
C TYR A 178 33.67 29.70 2.19
N HIS A 179 33.76 28.91 1.12
CA HIS A 179 34.52 29.22 -0.08
C HIS A 179 33.54 29.46 -1.25
N SER A 180 33.54 30.66 -1.81
CA SER A 180 32.68 30.97 -2.97
C SER A 180 33.20 30.27 -4.23
N PRO A 181 32.33 29.71 -5.09
CA PRO A 181 32.75 29.09 -6.35
C PRO A 181 33.30 30.10 -7.38
N ASP A 182 32.97 31.40 -7.24
CA ASP A 182 33.38 32.46 -8.18
C ASP A 182 34.71 33.16 -7.80
N SER A 183 35.32 32.82 -6.67
CA SER A 183 36.54 33.49 -6.18
C SER A 183 37.82 32.82 -6.70
N ALA A 184 38.07 32.93 -8.00
CA ALA A 184 39.37 32.55 -8.60
C ALA A 184 40.47 33.62 -8.40
N ASP A 185 40.13 34.80 -7.88
CA ASP A 185 41.06 35.87 -7.55
C ASP A 185 40.74 36.45 -6.16
N HIS A 186 41.78 36.99 -5.50
CA HIS A 186 41.83 37.67 -4.19
C HIS A 186 42.42 36.85 -3.03
N LEU A 187 43.76 36.92 -2.94
CA LEU A 187 44.59 36.53 -1.80
C LEU A 187 44.46 37.45 -0.56
N ASN A 188 43.46 38.35 -0.48
CA ASN A 188 43.45 39.43 0.53
C ASN A 188 42.09 39.79 1.18
N GLU A 189 41.02 38.99 1.02
CA GLU A 189 39.77 39.20 1.79
C GLU A 189 39.56 38.11 2.85
N GLU A 190 39.20 38.51 4.08
CA GLU A 190 38.87 37.60 5.17
C GLU A 190 37.66 36.73 4.79
N ARG A 191 37.87 35.43 4.61
CA ARG A 191 36.81 34.50 4.24
C ARG A 191 35.81 34.33 5.40
N PRO A 192 34.50 34.30 5.13
CA PRO A 192 33.50 34.09 6.18
C PRO A 192 33.76 32.78 6.91
N THR A 193 34.01 32.87 8.22
CA THR A 193 34.34 31.74 9.06
C THR A 193 33.44 31.72 10.29
N LEU A 194 32.85 30.55 10.55
CA LEU A 194 32.02 30.29 11.73
C LEU A 194 32.82 29.45 12.74
N GLU A 195 32.84 29.91 13.98
CA GLU A 195 33.48 29.21 15.09
C GLU A 195 32.44 28.43 15.90
N ILE A 196 32.68 27.14 16.06
CA ILE A 196 31.82 26.18 16.74
C ILE A 196 32.64 25.47 17.82
N GLU A 197 32.16 25.48 19.06
CA GLU A 197 32.80 24.69 20.12
C GLU A 197 32.61 23.19 19.86
N LEU A 198 33.70 22.42 19.88
CA LEU A 198 33.65 20.97 19.62
C LEU A 198 32.93 20.18 20.72
N SER A 199 32.92 20.73 21.94
CA SER A 199 32.25 20.19 23.12
C SER A 199 31.50 21.31 23.85
N PRO A 200 30.28 21.67 23.43
CA PRO A 200 29.51 22.72 24.09
C PRO A 200 29.26 22.35 25.56
N SER A 201 29.44 23.29 26.47
CA SER A 201 29.43 23.02 27.93
C SER A 201 28.01 22.86 28.52
N THR A 202 26.96 23.28 27.80
CA THR A 202 25.56 23.24 28.29
C THR A 202 24.57 22.84 27.19
N PHE A 203 23.97 21.63 27.30
CA PHE A 203 22.94 21.14 26.36
C PHE A 203 21.51 21.22 26.92
N SER A 204 21.34 21.50 28.21
CA SER A 204 20.05 21.41 28.92
C SER A 204 18.98 22.35 28.37
N ASN A 205 19.39 23.46 27.75
CA ASN A 205 18.50 24.50 27.24
C ASN A 205 18.32 24.45 25.71
N LEU A 206 18.95 23.49 25.02
CA LEU A 206 18.86 23.36 23.56
C LEU A 206 17.68 22.48 23.17
N GLN A 207 17.00 22.86 22.08
CA GLN A 207 15.87 22.11 21.57
C GLN A 207 16.33 20.76 21.01
N GLN A 208 15.65 19.68 21.39
CA GLN A 208 15.90 18.37 20.82
C GLN A 208 15.19 18.21 19.46
N VAL A 209 15.89 17.63 18.50
CA VAL A 209 15.39 17.28 17.16
C VAL A 209 15.54 15.78 16.91
N LYS A 210 14.54 15.16 16.28
CA LYS A 210 14.60 13.75 15.88
C LYS A 210 15.32 13.65 14.54
N VAL A 211 16.32 12.78 14.48
CA VAL A 211 17.11 12.51 13.28
C VAL A 211 17.02 11.03 12.97
N ASP A 212 16.58 10.68 11.75
CA ASP A 212 16.59 9.30 11.28
C ASP A 212 17.65 9.14 10.20
N MET A 213 18.67 8.34 10.49
CA MET A 213 19.72 7.99 9.54
C MET A 213 19.55 6.55 9.06
N HIS A 214 19.15 6.38 7.80
CA HIS A 214 19.02 5.08 7.16
C HIS A 214 18.11 4.08 7.91
N GLY A 215 17.11 4.57 8.67
CA GLY A 215 16.21 3.75 9.50
C GLY A 215 16.70 3.54 10.94
N SER A 216 17.83 4.16 11.33
CA SER A 216 18.38 4.19 12.68
C SER A 216 18.12 5.57 13.29
N ALA A 217 17.03 5.67 14.03
CA ALA A 217 16.61 6.92 14.68
C ALA A 217 17.49 7.26 15.89
N THR A 218 17.78 8.55 16.06
CA THR A 218 18.45 9.15 17.21
C THR A 218 17.87 10.54 17.50
N THR A 219 18.21 11.08 18.67
CA THR A 219 17.93 12.47 19.02
C THR A 219 19.21 13.30 18.91
N ALA A 220 19.08 14.55 18.50
CA ALA A 220 20.17 15.52 18.44
C ALA A 220 19.73 16.86 19.03
N TYR A 221 20.66 17.76 19.29
CA TYR A 221 20.40 19.10 19.79
C TYR A 221 20.54 20.12 18.67
N ASP A 222 19.54 20.98 18.49
CA ASP A 222 19.64 22.17 17.65
C ASP A 222 20.61 23.16 18.31
N MET A 223 21.70 23.47 17.62
CA MET A 223 22.76 24.35 18.13
C MET A 223 22.32 25.82 18.23
N GLY A 224 21.18 26.19 17.66
CA GLY A 224 20.53 27.49 17.84
C GLY A 224 20.79 28.50 16.71
N ALA A 225 20.07 29.62 16.80
CA ALA A 225 19.95 30.62 15.73
C ALA A 225 21.29 31.11 15.17
N LYS A 226 22.29 31.38 16.03
CA LYS A 226 23.63 31.83 15.62
C LYS A 226 24.24 30.97 14.53
N TYR A 227 24.17 29.64 14.66
CA TYR A 227 24.76 28.71 13.71
C TYR A 227 23.82 28.47 12.52
N ASN A 228 22.52 28.34 12.80
CA ASN A 228 21.49 28.05 11.79
C ASN A 228 21.37 29.18 10.76
N GLU A 229 21.36 30.43 11.20
CA GLU A 229 21.30 31.61 10.34
C GLU A 229 22.54 31.74 9.46
N TRP A 230 23.72 31.41 10.00
CA TRP A 230 24.96 31.44 9.23
C TRP A 230 24.93 30.43 8.08
N PHE A 231 24.57 29.16 8.34
CA PHE A 231 24.43 28.16 7.29
C PHE A 231 23.29 28.54 6.31
N THR A 232 22.14 28.98 6.82
CA THR A 232 20.99 29.40 6.00
C THR A 232 21.38 30.51 5.01
N LYS A 233 22.19 31.48 5.45
CA LYS A 233 22.70 32.56 4.59
C LYS A 233 23.50 32.03 3.39
N TYR A 234 24.40 31.07 3.61
CA TYR A 234 25.29 30.59 2.56
C TYR A 234 24.70 29.44 1.72
N PHE A 235 23.75 28.66 2.25
CA PHE A 235 23.01 27.66 1.46
C PHE A 235 21.83 28.27 0.66
N GLY A 236 21.28 29.41 1.10
CA GLY A 236 20.13 30.05 0.44
C GLY A 236 18.78 29.40 0.77
N TYR A 237 18.73 28.51 1.76
CA TYR A 237 17.51 27.88 2.27
C TYR A 237 17.68 27.55 3.76
N GLU A 238 16.57 27.35 4.48
CA GLU A 238 16.59 27.13 5.94
C GLU A 238 17.31 25.82 6.32
N VAL A 239 18.34 25.97 7.15
CA VAL A 239 19.20 24.88 7.63
C VAL A 239 19.39 24.99 9.14
N ILE A 240 19.36 23.85 9.83
CA ILE A 240 19.78 23.75 11.23
C ILE A 240 21.05 22.92 11.39
N LEU A 241 21.91 23.32 12.33
CA LEU A 241 23.07 22.56 12.77
C LEU A 241 22.67 21.69 13.97
N ALA A 242 22.62 20.37 13.76
CA ALA A 242 22.31 19.39 14.78
C ALA A 242 23.57 18.78 15.38
N TYR A 243 23.66 18.72 16.71
CA TYR A 243 24.76 18.09 17.45
C TYR A 243 24.29 16.80 18.14
N ALA A 244 25.05 15.72 17.98
CA ALA A 244 24.68 14.42 18.55
C ALA A 244 24.76 14.39 20.09
N GLY A 245 25.68 15.15 20.71
CA GLY A 245 25.95 15.07 22.15
C GLY A 245 26.37 13.65 22.57
N ASN A 246 25.72 13.12 23.60
CA ASN A 246 25.87 11.73 24.04
C ASN A 246 24.82 10.77 23.44
N ASN A 247 23.95 11.27 22.56
CA ASN A 247 22.97 10.42 21.91
C ASN A 247 23.66 9.56 20.85
N ARG A 248 23.29 8.28 20.80
CA ARG A 248 23.89 7.29 19.91
C ARG A 248 22.81 6.54 19.16
N ARG A 249 23.16 6.07 17.98
CA ARG A 249 22.28 5.24 17.15
C ARG A 249 22.87 3.86 16.94
N LEU A 250 21.99 2.91 16.67
CA LEU A 250 22.39 1.53 16.39
C LEU A 250 23.07 1.41 15.04
N VAL A 251 24.09 0.57 14.99
CA VAL A 251 24.80 0.18 13.77
C VAL A 251 23.90 -0.73 12.94
N LEU A 252 23.71 -0.38 11.66
CA LEU A 252 22.89 -1.16 10.71
C LEU A 252 23.74 -2.04 9.75
N GLY A 253 25.05 -2.16 9.98
CA GLY A 253 25.97 -3.02 9.22
C GLY A 253 26.58 -4.17 10.05
N ASN A 254 27.54 -4.89 9.45
CA ASN A 254 28.22 -6.02 10.08
C ASN A 254 29.06 -5.58 11.29
N LEU A 255 28.81 -6.20 12.45
CA LEU A 255 29.51 -5.94 13.70
C LEU A 255 30.77 -6.81 13.86
N PRO A 256 31.76 -6.38 14.66
CA PRO A 256 32.92 -7.19 15.01
C PRO A 256 32.51 -8.52 15.66
N GLY A 257 33.25 -9.60 15.37
CA GLY A 257 33.03 -10.91 16.02
C GLY A 257 31.84 -11.73 15.53
N LYS A 258 31.06 -11.25 14.54
CA LYS A 258 29.95 -12.01 13.92
C LYS A 258 30.34 -12.56 12.54
N PRO A 259 29.81 -13.73 12.12
CA PRO A 259 30.02 -14.24 10.77
C PRO A 259 29.63 -13.19 9.72
N ALA A 260 30.35 -13.12 8.59
CA ALA A 260 30.04 -12.16 7.50
C ALA A 260 28.61 -12.28 6.94
N THR A 261 27.92 -13.40 7.23
CA THR A 261 26.52 -13.69 6.88
C THR A 261 25.50 -13.18 7.89
N ASP A 262 25.94 -12.88 9.12
CA ASP A 262 25.12 -12.37 10.21
C ASP A 262 25.22 -10.85 10.24
N GLY A 263 24.45 -10.21 9.35
CA GLY A 263 24.10 -8.81 9.49
C GLY A 263 23.45 -8.53 10.85
N PRO A 264 23.26 -7.27 11.24
CA PRO A 264 22.63 -6.96 12.51
C PRO A 264 21.25 -7.59 12.55
N MET A 265 20.93 -8.25 13.68
CA MET A 265 19.58 -8.70 13.98
C MET A 265 18.63 -7.53 13.72
N ASN A 266 17.69 -7.69 12.79
CA ASN A 266 16.54 -6.79 12.71
C ASN A 266 15.94 -6.70 14.12
N LEU A 267 15.92 -5.50 14.70
CA LEU A 267 15.18 -5.25 15.92
C LEU A 267 13.72 -5.62 15.65
N THR A 268 13.31 -6.75 16.21
CA THR A 268 11.94 -7.23 16.17
C THR A 268 11.01 -6.14 16.69
N PRO A 269 9.80 -5.95 16.13
CA PRO A 269 8.82 -4.99 16.66
C PRO A 269 8.53 -5.21 18.15
N THR A 270 8.62 -6.47 18.60
CA THR A 270 8.52 -6.84 20.02
C THR A 270 9.66 -6.24 20.86
N LYS A 271 10.92 -6.23 20.40
CA LYS A 271 12.03 -5.57 21.10
C LYS A 271 11.92 -4.04 21.13
N LYS A 272 11.34 -3.41 20.09
CA LYS A 272 10.99 -1.96 20.08
C LYS A 272 9.85 -1.60 21.04
N ILE A 273 9.02 -2.56 21.44
CA ILE A 273 7.96 -2.38 22.43
C ILE A 273 8.49 -2.69 23.84
N LEU A 274 9.37 -3.70 23.97
CA LEU A 274 9.97 -4.13 25.24
C LEU A 274 10.91 -3.07 25.84
N GLN A 275 11.54 -2.21 25.04
CA GLN A 275 12.34 -1.07 25.53
C GLN A 275 11.53 -0.02 26.30
N TYR A 276 10.19 -0.01 26.16
CA TYR A 276 9.29 0.89 26.88
C TYR A 276 8.70 0.25 28.15
N ILE A 277 9.09 -0.99 28.49
CA ILE A 277 8.64 -1.72 29.68
C ILE A 277 9.82 -1.82 30.68
N PRO A 278 9.79 -1.10 31.82
CA PRO A 278 10.94 -0.94 32.73
C PRO A 278 11.53 -2.27 33.25
N ILE A 279 10.68 -3.28 33.45
CA ILE A 279 11.04 -4.57 34.05
C ILE A 279 11.72 -5.51 33.06
N ILE A 280 11.47 -5.34 31.74
CA ILE A 280 12.01 -6.24 30.71
C ILE A 280 13.28 -5.66 30.07
N ASN A 281 13.50 -4.35 30.21
CA ASN A 281 14.72 -3.68 29.76
C ASN A 281 15.99 -4.24 30.45
N SER A 282 15.87 -4.81 31.66
CA SER A 282 16.98 -5.45 32.39
C SER A 282 17.27 -6.90 31.99
N LEU A 283 16.43 -7.52 31.15
CA LEU A 283 16.52 -8.94 30.77
C LEU A 283 16.94 -9.15 29.30
N ILE A 284 17.09 -8.08 28.50
CA ILE A 284 17.63 -8.15 27.14
C ILE A 284 19.17 -8.05 27.26
N PRO A 285 19.95 -9.00 26.71
CA PRO A 285 21.41 -8.87 26.66
C PRO A 285 21.74 -7.56 25.95
N SER A 286 22.40 -6.66 26.66
CA SER A 286 22.77 -5.33 26.20
C SER A 286 23.62 -5.44 24.93
N GLN A 287 23.08 -5.05 23.77
CA GLN A 287 23.88 -4.62 22.62
C GLN A 287 24.47 -3.21 22.90
N ASP A 288 25.03 -3.01 24.10
CA ASP A 288 25.56 -1.71 24.48
C ASP A 288 26.92 -1.42 23.84
N ASP A 289 27.57 -2.40 23.25
CA ASP A 289 29.00 -2.27 22.95
C ASP A 289 29.35 -1.54 21.65
N GLU A 290 28.44 -1.40 20.69
CA GLU A 290 28.76 -0.82 19.37
C GLU A 290 27.66 0.13 18.87
N LYS A 291 27.70 1.40 19.31
CA LYS A 291 26.81 2.48 18.86
C LYS A 291 27.62 3.56 18.14
N ILE A 292 27.02 4.20 17.15
CA ILE A 292 27.67 5.24 16.33
C ILE A 292 26.96 6.60 16.48
N ALA A 293 27.65 7.68 16.11
CA ALA A 293 27.09 9.02 16.00
C ALA A 293 26.43 9.19 14.62
N PHE A 294 26.82 10.22 13.85
CA PHE A 294 26.30 10.45 12.49
C PHE A 294 27.13 9.77 11.38
N ASN A 295 27.95 8.76 11.72
CA ASN A 295 28.63 7.88 10.75
C ASN A 295 27.61 7.18 9.84
N ASP A 296 28.00 6.60 8.70
CA ASP A 296 27.04 5.92 7.81
C ASP A 296 26.80 4.46 8.25
N CYS A 297 27.84 3.63 8.16
CA CYS A 297 27.78 2.21 8.51
C CYS A 297 28.71 1.84 9.67
N ALA A 298 29.88 2.47 9.78
CA ALA A 298 30.87 2.19 10.82
C ALA A 298 31.63 3.46 11.24
N PRO A 299 32.25 3.47 12.44
CA PRO A 299 33.10 4.54 12.94
C PRO A 299 34.24 4.95 11.99
N TYR A 300 34.95 3.97 11.46
CA TYR A 300 36.15 4.17 10.65
C TYR A 300 35.94 3.72 9.21
N LEU A 301 36.62 4.42 8.31
CA LEU A 301 36.77 4.04 6.92
C LEU A 301 38.25 4.08 6.56
N VAL A 302 38.78 2.96 6.08
CA VAL A 302 40.18 2.81 5.67
C VAL A 302 40.26 2.65 4.16
N ILE A 303 41.20 3.36 3.53
CA ILE A 303 41.55 3.25 2.12
C ILE A 303 43.06 3.24 1.93
N THR A 304 43.54 2.90 0.74
CA THR A 304 44.97 2.92 0.38
C THR A 304 45.26 3.94 -0.71
N GLU A 305 46.48 4.49 -0.71
CA GLU A 305 46.97 5.34 -1.80
C GLU A 305 47.03 4.58 -3.12
N ALA A 306 47.51 3.33 -3.10
CA ALA A 306 47.56 2.47 -4.29
C ALA A 306 46.20 2.28 -4.97
N SER A 307 45.10 2.17 -4.19
CA SER A 307 43.75 2.15 -4.75
C SER A 307 43.33 3.50 -5.34
N CYS A 308 43.76 4.62 -4.73
CA CYS A 308 43.47 5.95 -5.25
C CYS A 308 44.25 6.23 -6.54
N ASP A 309 45.51 5.79 -6.63
CA ASP A 309 46.36 5.90 -7.82
C ASP A 309 45.77 5.14 -9.01
N ASP A 310 45.22 3.95 -8.77
CA ASP A 310 44.48 3.20 -9.78
C ASP A 310 43.25 4.00 -10.27
N VAL A 311 42.55 4.73 -9.39
CA VAL A 311 41.45 5.61 -9.81
C VAL A 311 41.96 6.79 -10.64
N SER A 312 43.06 7.43 -10.21
CA SER A 312 43.72 8.50 -10.98
C SER A 312 44.08 8.03 -12.39
N SER A 313 44.64 6.83 -12.54
CA SER A 313 44.99 6.28 -13.86
C SER A 313 43.80 6.02 -14.80
N ARG A 314 42.57 6.00 -14.26
CA ARG A 314 41.34 5.82 -15.04
C ARG A 314 40.74 7.16 -15.49
N LEU A 315 41.19 8.27 -14.92
CA LEU A 315 40.70 9.60 -15.27
C LEU A 315 41.35 10.13 -16.55
N PRO A 316 40.64 10.94 -17.34
CA PRO A 316 41.20 11.53 -18.55
C PRO A 316 42.24 12.62 -18.24
N GLY A 317 43.35 12.62 -18.99
CA GLY A 317 44.48 13.56 -18.83
C GLY A 317 45.33 13.27 -17.59
N ASP A 318 46.20 14.20 -17.22
CA ASP A 318 47.04 14.13 -16.00
C ASP A 318 46.25 14.51 -14.73
N THR A 319 44.95 14.18 -14.68
CA THR A 319 44.06 14.57 -13.59
C THR A 319 44.17 13.56 -12.43
N GLU A 320 44.68 13.99 -11.28
CA GLU A 320 44.71 13.16 -10.08
C GLU A 320 43.35 13.09 -9.37
N MET A 321 43.02 11.91 -8.83
CA MET A 321 41.83 11.71 -8.01
C MET A 321 42.04 12.34 -6.62
N ASP A 322 41.19 13.31 -6.26
CA ASP A 322 41.15 13.85 -4.91
C ASP A 322 40.70 12.78 -3.91
N ILE A 323 41.68 12.26 -3.15
CA ILE A 323 41.50 11.20 -2.16
C ILE A 323 40.50 11.57 -1.06
N THR A 324 40.31 12.86 -0.78
CA THR A 324 39.38 13.33 0.25
C THR A 324 37.91 13.10 -0.12
N LYS A 325 37.61 12.93 -1.42
CA LYS A 325 36.26 12.59 -1.93
C LYS A 325 35.77 11.23 -1.43
N PHE A 326 36.68 10.32 -1.09
CA PHE A 326 36.34 9.02 -0.48
C PHE A 326 36.01 9.13 1.00
N ARG A 327 36.24 10.28 1.64
CA ARG A 327 35.85 10.57 3.01
C ARG A 327 36.32 9.54 4.05
N ALA A 328 37.53 9.00 3.81
CA ALA A 328 38.16 8.01 4.68
C ALA A 328 38.77 8.67 5.91
N ASN A 329 38.82 7.93 7.02
CA ASN A 329 39.43 8.40 8.26
C ASN A 329 40.94 8.08 8.29
N VAL A 330 41.33 6.92 7.74
CA VAL A 330 42.72 6.45 7.72
C VAL A 330 43.11 6.14 6.28
N ILE A 331 44.21 6.74 5.83
CA ILE A 331 44.80 6.48 4.52
C ILE A 331 46.15 5.80 4.74
N VAL A 332 46.35 4.67 4.05
CA VAL A 332 47.53 3.83 4.19
C VAL A 332 48.36 3.87 2.90
N SER A 333 49.65 4.16 3.04
CA SER A 333 50.64 4.07 1.96
C SER A 333 51.40 2.75 2.03
N GLY A 334 52.04 2.36 0.93
CA GLY A 334 52.89 1.15 0.86
C GLY A 334 52.12 -0.17 0.73
N SER A 335 50.81 -0.12 0.40
CA SER A 335 50.02 -1.32 0.08
C SER A 335 50.64 -2.08 -1.09
N PRO A 336 50.67 -3.43 -1.08
CA PRO A 336 51.31 -4.23 -2.13
C PRO A 336 50.65 -4.10 -3.51
N SER A 337 49.35 -3.78 -3.56
CA SER A 337 48.61 -3.57 -4.80
C SER A 337 47.36 -2.72 -4.56
N ALA A 338 46.81 -2.14 -5.63
CA ALA A 338 45.50 -1.51 -5.60
C ALA A 338 44.42 -2.51 -5.12
N TYR A 339 43.53 -2.02 -4.27
CA TYR A 339 42.40 -2.74 -3.68
C TYR A 339 42.75 -3.95 -2.80
N ASP A 340 44.01 -4.08 -2.33
CA ASP A 340 44.36 -5.14 -1.39
C ASP A 340 43.55 -5.03 -0.08
N GLU A 341 43.10 -3.82 0.27
CA GLU A 341 42.25 -3.59 1.44
C GLU A 341 40.90 -4.32 1.39
N ASP A 342 40.42 -4.73 0.20
CA ASP A 342 39.21 -5.57 0.07
C ASP A 342 39.31 -6.86 0.93
N TYR A 343 40.53 -7.33 1.20
CA TYR A 343 40.79 -8.58 1.91
C TYR A 343 41.20 -8.39 3.37
N TRP A 344 41.40 -7.17 3.86
CA TRP A 344 41.87 -6.97 5.23
C TRP A 344 40.74 -7.15 6.25
N GLY A 345 40.88 -8.10 7.17
CA GLY A 345 39.97 -8.35 8.29
C GLY A 345 40.31 -7.57 9.57
N GLY A 346 41.50 -7.00 9.67
CA GLY A 346 41.94 -6.18 10.80
C GLY A 346 43.30 -5.53 10.55
N LEU A 347 43.54 -4.38 11.17
CA LEU A 347 44.77 -3.59 11.08
C LEU A 347 45.26 -3.23 12.48
N THR A 348 46.56 -3.44 12.73
CA THR A 348 47.27 -2.97 13.92
C THR A 348 48.25 -1.86 13.56
N PHE A 349 48.37 -0.87 14.45
CA PHE A 349 49.16 0.34 14.21
C PHE A 349 50.29 0.50 15.25
N GLY A 350 51.52 0.65 14.79
CA GLY A 350 52.72 0.76 15.62
C GLY A 350 53.10 -0.54 16.35
N SER A 351 53.96 -0.41 17.36
CA SER A 351 54.45 -1.52 18.20
C SER A 351 53.62 -1.78 19.46
N ASP A 352 52.68 -0.87 19.78
CA ASP A 352 51.89 -0.93 21.01
C ASP A 352 50.75 -1.95 20.89
N LYS A 353 50.64 -2.86 21.86
CA LYS A 353 49.46 -3.74 21.97
C LYS A 353 48.20 -2.88 22.23
N GLY A 354 47.15 -3.13 21.45
CA GLY A 354 45.82 -2.50 21.61
C GLY A 354 45.43 -1.45 20.55
N LYS A 355 46.36 -0.96 19.71
CA LYS A 355 46.01 -0.08 18.57
C LYS A 355 45.50 -0.89 17.39
N GLU A 356 44.26 -1.37 17.47
CA GLU A 356 43.65 -2.20 16.41
C GLU A 356 42.35 -1.59 15.87
N ILE A 357 42.16 -1.68 14.54
CA ILE A 357 40.89 -1.46 13.86
C ILE A 357 40.47 -2.77 13.19
N ILE A 358 39.34 -3.33 13.61
CA ILE A 358 38.72 -4.53 13.06
C ILE A 358 37.90 -4.16 11.83
N LEU A 359 38.21 -4.74 10.67
CA LEU A 359 37.57 -4.38 9.40
C LEU A 359 36.47 -5.37 9.02
N THR A 360 35.21 -4.93 9.09
CA THR A 360 34.04 -5.82 9.09
C THR A 360 33.25 -5.84 7.79
N ALA A 361 33.32 -4.79 6.97
CA ALA A 361 32.53 -4.69 5.74
C ALA A 361 33.23 -3.87 4.64
N ASN A 362 32.85 -4.15 3.40
CA ASN A 362 33.27 -3.38 2.23
C ASN A 362 32.44 -2.09 2.10
N CYS A 363 33.09 -0.99 1.71
CA CYS A 363 32.42 0.29 1.53
C CYS A 363 31.95 0.47 0.08
N GLY A 364 30.65 0.28 -0.16
CA GLY A 364 30.05 0.65 -1.45
C GLY A 364 29.96 2.16 -1.62
N ARG A 365 30.35 2.64 -2.80
CA ARG A 365 30.41 4.07 -3.12
C ARG A 365 29.19 4.54 -3.89
N CYS A 366 28.81 5.80 -3.65
CA CYS A 366 27.67 6.45 -4.27
C CYS A 366 28.12 7.64 -5.13
N VAL A 367 27.16 8.38 -5.67
CA VAL A 367 27.38 9.52 -6.57
C VAL A 367 28.16 10.68 -5.95
N SER A 368 28.46 10.66 -4.64
CA SER A 368 29.29 11.69 -3.99
C SER A 368 30.68 11.84 -4.60
N LEU A 369 31.24 10.76 -5.17
CA LEU A 369 32.56 10.79 -5.83
C LEU A 369 32.58 11.68 -7.08
N ASN A 370 31.41 11.93 -7.65
CA ASN A 370 31.25 12.73 -8.87
C ASN A 370 31.02 14.22 -8.56
N VAL A 371 31.02 14.65 -7.30
CA VAL A 371 30.85 16.07 -6.97
C VAL A 371 32.13 16.83 -7.31
N ASP A 372 31.95 17.96 -7.98
CA ASP A 372 32.99 18.96 -8.21
C ASP A 372 33.20 19.72 -6.90
N TYR A 373 34.37 19.51 -6.30
CA TYR A 373 34.72 20.01 -4.99
C TYR A 373 35.06 21.51 -5.01
N GLU A 374 35.41 22.05 -6.17
CA GLU A 374 35.70 23.47 -6.35
C GLU A 374 34.43 24.26 -6.63
N LYS A 375 33.52 23.70 -7.43
CA LYS A 375 32.28 24.39 -7.83
C LYS A 375 31.08 24.11 -6.93
N GLY A 376 31.13 23.06 -6.11
CA GLY A 376 29.98 22.62 -5.32
C GLY A 376 28.81 22.13 -6.17
N THR A 377 29.09 21.53 -7.33
CA THR A 377 28.06 21.03 -8.27
C THR A 377 28.19 19.52 -8.49
N GLY A 378 27.08 18.87 -8.83
CA GLY A 378 27.09 17.45 -9.22
C GLY A 378 27.55 17.28 -10.67
N ALA A 379 28.24 16.17 -10.98
CA ALA A 379 28.59 15.87 -12.37
C ALA A 379 27.34 15.64 -13.26
N PRO A 380 27.46 15.89 -14.58
CA PRO A 380 26.45 15.52 -15.56
C PRO A 380 26.02 14.05 -15.47
N LYS A 381 24.74 13.80 -15.74
CA LYS A 381 24.13 12.47 -15.61
C LYS A 381 24.77 11.48 -16.59
N GLY A 382 25.53 10.53 -16.08
CA GLY A 382 26.16 9.47 -16.89
C GLY A 382 27.68 9.60 -17.08
N GLU A 383 28.30 10.59 -16.43
CA GLU A 383 29.75 10.84 -16.43
C GLU A 383 30.31 10.84 -14.99
N GLY A 384 31.63 10.69 -14.84
CA GLY A 384 32.34 10.78 -13.55
C GLY A 384 32.91 9.46 -13.00
N VAL A 385 33.74 9.60 -11.96
CA VAL A 385 34.55 8.54 -11.29
C VAL A 385 33.72 7.29 -10.96
N LEU A 386 32.49 7.47 -10.48
CA LEU A 386 31.64 6.33 -10.09
C LEU A 386 31.40 5.36 -11.24
N LYS A 387 31.20 5.85 -12.47
CA LYS A 387 30.95 5.00 -13.65
C LYS A 387 32.20 4.22 -14.05
N LEU A 388 33.38 4.83 -13.93
CA LEU A 388 34.66 4.17 -14.18
C LEU A 388 34.87 3.00 -13.22
N LEU A 389 34.52 3.19 -11.94
CA LEU A 389 34.59 2.12 -10.94
C LEU A 389 33.49 1.06 -11.12
N MET A 390 32.28 1.42 -11.58
CA MET A 390 31.20 0.45 -11.79
C MET A 390 31.53 -0.64 -12.81
N LYS A 391 32.51 -0.42 -13.71
CA LYS A 391 32.90 -1.37 -14.76
C LYS A 391 33.36 -2.70 -14.17
N ASP A 392 34.19 -2.66 -13.13
CA ASP A 392 34.93 -3.80 -12.58
C ASP A 392 34.92 -3.87 -11.04
N ARG A 393 34.58 -2.78 -10.34
CA ARG A 393 34.60 -2.73 -8.87
C ARG A 393 33.29 -3.14 -8.18
N ARG A 394 32.33 -3.72 -8.91
CA ARG A 394 31.13 -4.37 -8.32
C ARG A 394 31.47 -5.79 -7.84
N VAL A 395 32.44 -5.85 -6.93
CA VAL A 395 33.10 -7.11 -6.50
C VAL A 395 32.46 -7.75 -5.27
N ASP A 396 31.50 -7.07 -4.63
CA ASP A 396 30.72 -7.59 -3.51
C ASP A 396 29.32 -8.00 -4.00
N GLU A 397 29.04 -9.30 -4.01
CA GLU A 397 27.75 -9.87 -4.42
C GLU A 397 26.56 -9.29 -3.63
N GLY A 398 26.79 -8.85 -2.39
CA GLY A 398 25.81 -8.21 -1.53
C GLY A 398 25.48 -6.76 -1.90
N MET A 399 26.36 -6.11 -2.68
CA MET A 399 26.27 -4.70 -3.10
C MET A 399 26.32 -4.59 -4.63
N LYS A 400 25.45 -5.37 -5.31
CA LYS A 400 25.42 -5.54 -6.78
C LYS A 400 25.39 -4.23 -7.60
N TYR A 401 24.87 -3.15 -7.03
CA TYR A 401 24.63 -1.89 -7.72
C TYR A 401 25.58 -0.75 -7.31
N SER A 402 26.66 -1.04 -6.59
CA SER A 402 27.63 -0.02 -6.16
C SER A 402 29.05 -0.55 -6.25
N PRO A 403 30.04 0.26 -6.70
CA PRO A 403 31.42 -0.18 -6.71
C PRO A 403 31.99 -0.11 -5.29
N ILE A 404 32.90 -1.02 -4.98
CA ILE A 404 33.56 -1.11 -3.67
C ILE A 404 34.86 -0.33 -3.68
N PHE A 405 35.03 0.52 -2.68
CA PHE A 405 36.29 1.23 -2.43
C PHE A 405 36.47 1.49 -0.93
N GLY A 406 37.44 0.84 -0.31
CA GLY A 406 37.72 0.96 1.11
C GLY A 406 36.96 0.00 2.02
N ARG A 407 37.38 -0.04 3.28
CA ARG A 407 36.87 -0.93 4.33
C ARG A 407 36.31 -0.17 5.52
N TYR A 408 35.10 -0.54 5.92
CA TYR A 408 34.51 -0.11 7.18
C TYR A 408 35.16 -0.84 8.35
N GLY A 409 35.45 -0.11 9.42
CA GLY A 409 36.13 -0.61 10.59
C GLY A 409 35.54 -0.13 11.91
N PHE A 410 35.78 -0.94 12.94
CA PHE A 410 35.46 -0.69 14.34
C PHE A 410 36.75 -0.77 15.15
N MET A 411 36.79 -0.05 16.26
CA MET A 411 37.93 -0.12 17.18
C MET A 411 38.01 -1.50 17.82
N GLY A 412 39.21 -2.02 18.04
CA GLY A 412 39.41 -3.22 18.87
C GLY A 412 39.18 -2.95 20.37
N ASP A 413 38.97 -3.99 21.15
CA ASP A 413 38.55 -3.89 22.57
C ASP A 413 39.49 -3.06 23.45
N GLU A 414 40.79 -3.05 23.16
CA GLU A 414 41.83 -2.32 23.93
C GLU A 414 42.20 -0.95 23.33
N GLY A 415 41.45 -0.48 22.33
CA GLY A 415 41.79 0.70 21.53
C GLY A 415 41.35 2.06 22.07
N GLU A 416 40.42 2.10 23.04
CA GLU A 416 39.81 3.36 23.51
C GLU A 416 40.88 4.32 24.07
N GLY A 417 40.88 5.57 23.61
CA GLY A 417 41.82 6.60 24.05
C GLY A 417 43.24 6.47 23.48
N LYS A 418 43.54 5.44 22.66
CA LYS A 418 44.84 5.32 22.00
C LYS A 418 44.96 6.30 20.85
N ILE A 419 46.16 6.82 20.60
CA ILE A 419 46.41 7.83 19.57
C ILE A 419 47.10 7.18 18.37
N LEU A 420 46.53 7.36 17.18
CA LEU A 420 47.18 7.08 15.89
C LEU A 420 47.88 8.32 15.37
N ARG A 421 49.06 8.17 14.78
CA ARG A 421 49.86 9.26 14.22
C ARG A 421 50.18 9.00 12.75
N VAL A 422 50.23 10.07 11.96
CA VAL A 422 50.79 9.99 10.61
C VAL A 422 52.24 9.50 10.71
N GLY A 423 52.58 8.51 9.90
CA GLY A 423 53.86 7.79 9.93
C GLY A 423 53.86 6.50 10.76
N ASP A 424 52.81 6.20 11.53
CA ASP A 424 52.72 4.93 12.26
C ASP A 424 52.77 3.74 11.29
N GLU A 425 53.54 2.71 11.65
CA GLU A 425 53.62 1.46 10.88
C GLU A 425 52.28 0.72 10.93
N VAL A 426 51.79 0.27 9.77
CA VAL A 426 50.53 -0.46 9.64
C VAL A 426 50.83 -1.93 9.34
N ARG A 427 50.24 -2.83 10.12
CA ARG A 427 50.30 -4.28 9.88
C ARG A 427 48.91 -4.86 9.75
N VAL A 428 48.69 -5.70 8.75
CA VAL A 428 47.43 -6.44 8.58
C VAL A 428 47.38 -7.56 9.61
N SER A 429 46.58 -7.40 10.67
CA SER A 429 46.44 -8.38 11.75
C SER A 429 45.65 -9.62 11.31
N LYS A 430 44.72 -9.44 10.37
CA LYS A 430 43.91 -10.52 9.81
C LYS A 430 43.65 -10.27 8.33
N ARG A 431 43.81 -11.31 7.49
CA ARG A 431 43.45 -11.29 6.06
C ARG A 431 42.37 -12.34 5.78
N ASN A 432 41.34 -11.94 5.06
CA ASN A 432 40.24 -12.79 4.64
C ASN A 432 40.61 -13.57 3.37
N LYS A 433 40.14 -14.83 3.27
CA LYS A 433 40.34 -15.66 2.07
C LYS A 433 39.50 -15.17 0.87
N GLU A 434 38.31 -14.65 1.16
CA GLU A 434 37.37 -14.09 0.19
C GLU A 434 36.97 -12.66 0.61
N ARG A 435 36.41 -11.89 -0.32
CA ARG A 435 35.82 -10.58 0.01
C ARG A 435 34.61 -10.76 0.92
N THR A 436 34.46 -9.86 1.89
CA THR A 436 33.28 -9.83 2.76
C THR A 436 32.02 -9.54 1.91
N ARG A 437 30.92 -10.27 2.13
CA ARG A 437 29.64 -10.06 1.44
C ARG A 437 28.69 -9.24 2.32
N PHE A 438 27.92 -8.32 1.72
CA PHE A 438 26.82 -7.63 2.40
C PHE A 438 25.55 -8.54 2.43
N PRO A 439 24.92 -8.82 3.58
CA PRO A 439 23.89 -9.86 3.67
C PRO A 439 22.49 -9.35 3.25
N LEU A 440 22.27 -9.15 1.95
CA LEU A 440 20.96 -8.74 1.42
C LEU A 440 19.90 -9.86 1.54
N LEU A 441 20.31 -11.12 1.40
CA LEU A 441 19.43 -12.30 1.45
C LEU A 441 18.87 -12.58 2.86
N THR A 442 19.64 -12.27 3.91
CA THR A 442 19.21 -12.43 5.31
C THR A 442 18.15 -11.39 5.69
N ILE A 443 18.23 -10.18 5.12
CA ILE A 443 17.21 -9.12 5.31
C ILE A 443 15.89 -9.53 4.65
N ILE A 444 15.93 -10.08 3.42
CA ILE A 444 14.74 -10.50 2.69
C ILE A 444 14.03 -11.66 3.42
N SER A 445 14.77 -12.69 3.84
CA SER A 445 14.21 -13.84 4.57
C SER A 445 13.66 -13.45 5.95
N THR A 446 14.34 -12.59 6.69
CA THR A 446 13.87 -12.09 8.00
C THR A 446 12.64 -11.20 7.85
N THR A 447 12.59 -10.35 6.81
CA THR A 447 11.41 -9.52 6.53
C THR A 447 10.20 -10.37 6.17
N LEU A 448 10.40 -11.42 5.36
CA LEU A 448 9.36 -12.38 5.01
C LEU A 448 8.86 -13.13 6.26
N TYR A 449 9.79 -13.61 7.09
CA TYR A 449 9.48 -14.27 8.36
C TYR A 449 8.72 -13.38 9.34
N LEU A 450 9.09 -12.10 9.46
CA LEU A 450 8.39 -11.12 10.30
C LEU A 450 7.02 -10.74 9.75
N CYS A 451 6.87 -10.61 8.43
CA CYS A 451 5.56 -10.45 7.78
C CYS A 451 4.66 -11.64 8.11
N VAL A 452 5.17 -12.86 8.00
CA VAL A 452 4.43 -14.07 8.36
C VAL A 452 4.05 -14.06 9.85
N ILE A 453 4.99 -13.86 10.78
CA ILE A 453 4.68 -13.84 12.23
C ILE A 453 3.70 -12.72 12.61
N SER A 454 3.82 -11.52 12.03
CA SER A 454 2.87 -10.44 12.32
C SER A 454 1.44 -10.75 11.84
N GLN A 455 1.28 -11.58 10.80
CA GLN A 455 -0.01 -12.11 10.38
C GLN A 455 -0.48 -13.30 11.24
N LEU A 456 0.44 -14.03 11.87
CA LEU A 456 0.13 -15.17 12.76
C LEU A 456 -0.15 -14.74 14.22
N LEU A 457 0.33 -13.59 14.70
CA LEU A 457 0.12 -13.10 16.07
C LEU A 457 -1.37 -12.90 16.45
N PRO A 458 -2.25 -12.39 15.58
CA PRO A 458 -3.69 -12.33 15.84
C PRO A 458 -4.36 -13.72 16.01
N LEU A 459 -3.70 -14.83 15.68
CA LEU A 459 -4.31 -16.16 15.74
C LEU A 459 -4.56 -16.66 17.16
N PHE A 460 -3.75 -16.22 18.13
CA PHE A 460 -3.81 -16.76 19.49
C PHE A 460 -4.45 -15.78 20.49
N SER A 461 -4.67 -14.53 20.09
CA SER A 461 -5.15 -13.46 20.97
C SER A 461 -6.29 -12.61 20.39
N SER A 462 -6.75 -12.88 19.16
CA SER A 462 -7.85 -12.10 18.58
C SER A 462 -9.19 -12.43 19.26
N PRO A 463 -9.95 -11.41 19.71
CA PRO A 463 -11.33 -11.58 20.18
C PRO A 463 -12.25 -12.23 19.14
N LEU A 464 -11.87 -12.18 17.85
CA LEU A 464 -12.62 -12.78 16.75
C LEU A 464 -12.48 -14.31 16.67
N ASN A 465 -11.64 -14.95 17.49
CA ASN A 465 -11.48 -16.40 17.49
C ASN A 465 -12.72 -17.16 17.96
N ALA A 466 -13.62 -16.49 18.70
CA ALA A 466 -14.91 -17.06 19.06
C ALA A 466 -15.86 -17.19 17.86
N ILE A 467 -15.62 -16.43 16.77
CA ILE A 467 -16.50 -16.42 15.60
C ILE A 467 -16.12 -17.59 14.67
N PRO A 468 -17.09 -18.40 14.21
CA PRO A 468 -16.84 -19.47 13.25
C PRO A 468 -16.20 -18.97 11.94
N ASN A 469 -15.17 -19.68 11.47
CA ASN A 469 -14.45 -19.31 10.26
C ASN A 469 -15.15 -19.85 9.00
N ALA A 470 -15.48 -18.96 8.06
CA ALA A 470 -16.07 -19.36 6.77
C ALA A 470 -15.12 -20.23 5.94
N HIS A 471 -13.82 -19.99 6.06
CA HIS A 471 -12.75 -20.73 5.42
C HIS A 471 -11.55 -20.88 6.36
N VAL A 472 -10.76 -21.95 6.18
CA VAL A 472 -9.59 -22.24 7.02
C VAL A 472 -8.56 -21.12 7.02
N THR A 473 -8.44 -20.36 5.93
CA THR A 473 -7.51 -19.23 5.85
C THR A 473 -8.07 -17.92 6.41
N ALA A 474 -9.37 -17.83 6.73
CA ALA A 474 -10.01 -16.58 7.12
C ALA A 474 -9.34 -15.90 8.34
N PRO A 475 -8.87 -16.62 9.38
CA PRO A 475 -8.11 -16.00 10.46
C PRO A 475 -6.78 -15.38 10.07
N PHE A 476 -6.17 -15.91 9.00
CA PHE A 476 -4.76 -15.73 8.67
C PHE A 476 -4.57 -14.75 7.51
N SER A 477 -5.47 -14.78 6.54
CA SER A 477 -5.28 -14.09 5.28
C SER A 477 -6.61 -13.76 4.61
N ARG A 478 -6.62 -12.62 3.89
CA ARG A 478 -7.73 -12.25 2.99
C ARG A 478 -7.64 -12.95 1.63
N ILE A 479 -6.62 -13.77 1.33
CA ILE A 479 -6.42 -14.36 -0.01
C ILE A 479 -7.67 -15.10 -0.51
N TRP A 480 -8.26 -15.97 0.32
CA TRP A 480 -9.50 -16.67 -0.04
C TRP A 480 -10.66 -15.69 -0.30
N LEU A 481 -10.82 -14.69 0.56
CA LEU A 481 -11.86 -13.67 0.41
C LEU A 481 -11.67 -12.83 -0.87
N LEU A 482 -10.43 -12.44 -1.18
CA LEU A 482 -10.08 -11.72 -2.39
C LEU A 482 -10.32 -12.59 -3.64
N TRP A 483 -10.06 -13.90 -3.56
CA TRP A 483 -10.32 -14.83 -4.65
C TRP A 483 -11.82 -14.99 -4.94
N ILE A 484 -12.67 -15.18 -3.92
CA ILE A 484 -14.13 -15.28 -4.14
C ILE A 484 -14.73 -13.97 -4.65
N ARG A 485 -14.14 -12.81 -4.30
CA ARG A 485 -14.49 -11.49 -4.86
C ARG A 485 -14.08 -11.37 -6.32
N ALA A 486 -12.82 -11.69 -6.63
CA ALA A 486 -12.29 -11.60 -8.00
C ALA A 486 -13.01 -12.53 -8.98
N THR A 487 -13.52 -13.67 -8.51
CA THR A 487 -14.25 -14.67 -9.32
C THR A 487 -15.77 -14.48 -9.29
N GLY A 488 -16.30 -13.52 -8.54
CA GLY A 488 -17.73 -13.22 -8.50
C GLY A 488 -18.60 -14.25 -7.76
N VAL A 489 -18.00 -15.12 -6.93
CA VAL A 489 -18.72 -16.18 -6.19
C VAL A 489 -18.89 -15.86 -4.70
N GLU A 490 -18.60 -14.63 -4.27
CA GLU A 490 -18.68 -14.20 -2.86
C GLU A 490 -20.06 -14.45 -2.24
N PHE A 491 -21.14 -14.04 -2.90
CA PHE A 491 -22.51 -14.14 -2.36
C PHE A 491 -23.00 -15.57 -2.09
N PRO A 492 -22.96 -16.51 -3.06
CA PRO A 492 -23.36 -17.88 -2.80
C PRO A 492 -22.45 -18.54 -1.76
N THR A 493 -21.15 -18.20 -1.74
CA THR A 493 -20.20 -18.72 -0.75
C THR A 493 -20.54 -18.25 0.67
N HIS A 494 -20.82 -16.97 0.86
CA HIS A 494 -21.24 -16.43 2.16
C HIS A 494 -22.59 -17.00 2.61
N LEU A 495 -23.57 -17.13 1.71
CA LEU A 495 -24.86 -17.75 2.02
C LEU A 495 -24.70 -19.20 2.49
N ALA A 496 -23.90 -20.00 1.79
CA ALA A 496 -23.60 -21.38 2.19
C ALA A 496 -22.89 -21.45 3.55
N ALA A 497 -21.94 -20.54 3.80
CA ALA A 497 -21.24 -20.46 5.08
C ALA A 497 -22.19 -20.07 6.23
N HIS A 498 -23.06 -19.08 6.04
CA HIS A 498 -24.07 -18.68 7.04
C HIS A 498 -25.04 -19.82 7.37
N ARG A 499 -25.46 -20.59 6.36
CA ARG A 499 -26.31 -21.78 6.57
C ARG A 499 -25.63 -22.86 7.41
N ARG A 500 -24.32 -23.03 7.23
CA ARG A 500 -23.53 -24.06 7.94
C ARG A 500 -23.12 -23.63 9.35
N LEU A 501 -22.74 -22.36 9.52
CA LEU A 501 -22.01 -21.88 10.70
C LEU A 501 -22.82 -20.90 11.56
N GLY A 502 -23.93 -20.38 11.05
CA GLY A 502 -24.82 -19.47 11.77
C GLY A 502 -24.76 -18.00 11.32
N PRO A 503 -25.37 -17.10 12.10
CA PRO A 503 -25.64 -15.73 11.67
C PRO A 503 -24.41 -14.81 11.62
N VAL A 504 -23.26 -15.25 12.17
CA VAL A 504 -22.01 -14.47 12.16
C VAL A 504 -20.87 -15.40 11.77
N ILE A 505 -20.11 -15.02 10.74
CA ILE A 505 -18.98 -15.79 10.23
C ILE A 505 -17.76 -14.89 10.01
N ARG A 506 -16.57 -15.38 10.32
CA ARG A 506 -15.31 -14.70 10.02
C ARG A 506 -14.88 -15.03 8.61
N ILE A 507 -14.70 -14.02 7.78
CA ILE A 507 -14.33 -14.14 6.35
C ILE A 507 -12.91 -13.62 6.06
N GLY A 508 -12.33 -12.85 6.97
CA GLY A 508 -10.94 -12.42 6.92
C GLY A 508 -10.37 -12.13 8.31
N PRO A 509 -9.07 -11.79 8.42
CA PRO A 509 -8.41 -11.68 9.72
C PRO A 509 -9.06 -10.64 10.63
N ARG A 510 -9.62 -9.58 10.05
CA ARG A 510 -10.40 -8.52 10.70
C ARG A 510 -11.68 -8.22 9.93
N GLU A 511 -12.29 -9.24 9.31
CA GLU A 511 -13.48 -9.08 8.48
C GLU A 511 -14.51 -10.17 8.80
N VAL A 512 -15.75 -9.75 9.09
CA VAL A 512 -16.85 -10.59 9.56
C VAL A 512 -18.09 -10.31 8.72
N SER A 513 -18.78 -11.36 8.29
CA SER A 513 -20.09 -11.27 7.64
C SER A 513 -21.20 -11.60 8.64
N ILE A 514 -22.30 -10.87 8.57
CA ILE A 514 -23.49 -11.04 9.42
C ILE A 514 -24.76 -11.27 8.58
N ASP A 515 -25.60 -12.19 9.05
CA ASP A 515 -26.90 -12.57 8.49
C ASP A 515 -27.98 -12.56 9.59
N CYS A 516 -28.10 -11.42 10.29
CA CYS A 516 -29.09 -11.20 11.35
C CYS A 516 -29.49 -9.72 11.42
N ILE A 517 -30.79 -9.44 11.66
CA ILE A 517 -31.33 -8.08 11.65
C ILE A 517 -31.15 -7.37 13.00
N ASP A 518 -31.84 -7.82 14.05
CA ASP A 518 -31.95 -7.06 15.32
C ASP A 518 -30.62 -7.00 16.10
N GLU A 519 -29.90 -8.12 16.19
CA GLU A 519 -28.60 -8.17 16.88
C GLU A 519 -27.40 -7.93 15.95
N GLY A 520 -27.66 -7.60 14.68
CA GLY A 520 -26.65 -7.45 13.64
C GLY A 520 -26.80 -6.16 12.89
N VAL A 521 -27.60 -6.18 11.83
CA VAL A 521 -27.80 -5.05 10.92
C VAL A 521 -28.22 -3.78 11.66
N ARG A 522 -29.08 -3.88 12.68
CA ARG A 522 -29.50 -2.73 13.49
C ARG A 522 -28.32 -2.15 14.29
N ILE A 523 -27.50 -2.98 14.91
CA ILE A 523 -26.32 -2.52 15.68
C ILE A 523 -25.31 -1.84 14.76
N VAL A 524 -25.04 -2.42 13.60
CA VAL A 524 -23.97 -1.97 12.69
C VAL A 524 -24.41 -0.81 11.80
N TYR A 525 -25.53 -0.96 11.08
CA TYR A 525 -25.98 0.00 10.07
C TYR A 525 -26.88 1.07 10.66
N ALA A 526 -27.84 0.71 11.53
CA ALA A 526 -28.65 1.72 12.22
C ALA A 526 -27.84 2.45 13.31
N GLY A 527 -26.85 1.78 13.92
CA GLY A 527 -25.83 2.41 14.78
C GLY A 527 -24.81 3.29 14.04
N ASN A 528 -24.96 3.48 12.71
CA ASN A 528 -24.20 4.42 11.89
C ASN A 528 -22.67 4.23 11.97
N TRP A 529 -22.21 2.98 11.94
CA TRP A 529 -20.78 2.68 11.85
C TRP A 529 -20.18 3.27 10.56
N GLU A 530 -18.88 3.60 10.60
CA GLU A 530 -18.22 4.26 9.49
C GLU A 530 -18.00 3.31 8.31
N LYS A 531 -17.98 3.84 7.07
CA LYS A 531 -17.75 2.99 5.90
C LYS A 531 -16.29 2.51 5.77
N GLY A 532 -16.12 1.28 5.27
CA GLY A 532 -14.83 0.64 4.98
C GLY A 532 -14.00 1.32 3.87
N GLY A 533 -12.77 0.84 3.64
CA GLY A 533 -11.88 1.35 2.59
C GLY A 533 -12.34 1.02 1.16
N LEU A 534 -13.19 0.00 0.97
CA LEU A 534 -13.78 -0.36 -0.33
C LEU A 534 -14.45 0.84 -1.04
N TYR A 535 -15.01 1.77 -0.27
CA TYR A 535 -15.71 2.94 -0.79
C TYR A 535 -14.77 3.97 -1.45
N ASP A 536 -13.46 3.90 -1.19
CA ASP A 536 -12.47 4.79 -1.82
C ASP A 536 -12.34 4.51 -3.34
N GLY A 537 -12.70 3.30 -3.80
CA GLY A 537 -12.76 2.94 -5.22
C GLY A 537 -13.88 3.65 -6.01
N PHE A 538 -14.80 4.34 -5.33
CA PHE A 538 -15.91 5.06 -5.94
C PHE A 538 -15.68 6.58 -6.04
N VAL A 539 -14.46 7.06 -5.76
CA VAL A 539 -14.09 8.46 -5.98
C VAL A 539 -14.14 8.78 -7.47
N GLN A 540 -14.87 9.84 -7.84
CA GLN A 540 -15.05 10.28 -9.24
C GLN A 540 -14.57 11.71 -9.38
N PHE A 541 -13.81 12.00 -10.45
CA PHE A 541 -13.26 13.33 -10.73
C PHE A 541 -12.48 13.96 -9.55
N GLY A 542 -11.86 13.13 -8.71
CA GLY A 542 -11.15 13.58 -7.50
C GLY A 542 -12.05 13.93 -6.30
N TYR A 543 -13.37 13.75 -6.41
CA TYR A 543 -14.35 14.00 -5.35
C TYR A 543 -15.01 12.70 -4.90
N SER A 544 -15.35 12.62 -3.61
CA SER A 544 -16.14 11.51 -3.07
C SER A 544 -17.63 11.81 -3.25
N PRO A 545 -18.36 11.10 -4.13
CA PRO A 545 -19.81 11.25 -4.22
C PRO A 545 -20.49 10.76 -2.94
N LEU A 546 -21.78 11.08 -2.77
CA LEU A 546 -22.54 10.72 -1.55
C LEU A 546 -22.35 9.24 -1.13
N PHE A 547 -22.38 8.28 -2.06
CA PHE A 547 -22.14 6.87 -1.78
C PHE A 547 -20.72 6.56 -1.28
N ALA A 548 -19.69 7.29 -1.71
CA ALA A 548 -18.30 7.05 -1.35
C ALA A 548 -17.90 7.69 0.01
N ILE A 549 -18.63 8.70 0.48
CA ILE A 549 -18.25 9.44 1.70
C ILE A 549 -18.26 8.50 2.92
N ARG A 550 -17.06 8.26 3.47
CA ARG A 550 -16.86 7.31 4.56
C ARG A 550 -17.37 7.82 5.89
N LYS A 551 -17.00 9.04 6.26
CA LYS A 551 -17.27 9.65 7.58
C LYS A 551 -18.73 10.10 7.74
N ALA A 552 -19.29 9.90 8.93
CA ALA A 552 -20.71 10.15 9.23
C ALA A 552 -21.11 11.62 9.04
N LYS A 553 -20.33 12.55 9.60
CA LYS A 553 -20.65 13.98 9.54
C LYS A 553 -20.58 14.54 8.11
N PRO A 554 -19.48 14.38 7.34
CA PRO A 554 -19.44 14.82 5.94
C PRO A 554 -20.53 14.20 5.07
N HIS A 555 -20.88 12.92 5.30
CA HIS A 555 -21.97 12.29 4.57
C HIS A 555 -23.32 12.91 4.93
N SER A 556 -23.59 13.14 6.22
CA SER A 556 -24.82 13.80 6.66
C SER A 556 -24.94 15.19 6.05
N ASP A 557 -23.84 15.94 5.98
CA ASP A 557 -23.80 17.26 5.35
C ASP A 557 -24.12 17.17 3.86
N ARG A 558 -23.48 16.25 3.14
CA ARG A 558 -23.75 16.04 1.71
C ARG A 558 -25.17 15.53 1.46
N ARG A 559 -25.66 14.60 2.26
CA ARG A 559 -27.02 14.04 2.15
C ARG A 559 -28.09 15.11 2.27
N ARG A 560 -27.90 16.14 3.11
CA ARG A 560 -28.87 17.24 3.30
C ARG A 560 -29.11 18.05 2.01
N VAL A 561 -28.16 18.07 1.08
CA VAL A 561 -28.33 18.68 -0.24
C VAL A 561 -29.45 17.96 -1.02
N PHE A 562 -29.43 16.63 -1.00
CA PHE A 562 -30.31 15.76 -1.77
C PHE A 562 -31.57 15.30 -1.02
N ALA A 563 -31.59 15.36 0.32
CA ALA A 563 -32.64 14.72 1.12
C ALA A 563 -34.06 15.21 0.81
N HIS A 564 -34.22 16.51 0.50
CA HIS A 564 -35.53 17.08 0.22
C HIS A 564 -36.10 16.63 -1.13
N ILE A 565 -35.27 16.54 -2.17
CA ILE A 565 -35.74 16.19 -3.52
C ILE A 565 -36.23 14.73 -3.58
N TYR A 566 -35.56 13.82 -2.87
CA TYR A 566 -35.90 12.41 -2.83
C TYR A 566 -36.83 11.98 -1.67
N SER A 567 -37.37 12.95 -0.92
CA SER A 567 -38.26 12.61 0.21
C SER A 567 -39.54 11.94 -0.27
N LYS A 568 -40.14 11.06 0.55
CA LYS A 568 -41.42 10.40 0.23
C LYS A 568 -42.48 11.41 -0.18
N SER A 569 -42.63 12.51 0.56
CA SER A 569 -43.61 13.55 0.26
C SER A 569 -43.35 14.25 -1.06
N THR A 570 -42.08 14.48 -1.43
CA THR A 570 -41.73 15.13 -2.70
C THR A 570 -42.01 14.20 -3.87
N ILE A 571 -41.60 12.93 -3.78
CA ILE A 571 -41.78 11.96 -4.86
C ILE A 571 -43.26 11.64 -5.09
N MET A 572 -44.01 11.35 -4.01
CA MET A 572 -45.39 10.88 -4.13
C MET A 572 -46.38 11.99 -4.55
N ASN A 573 -46.06 13.26 -4.30
CA ASN A 573 -46.94 14.39 -4.61
C ASN A 573 -46.48 15.21 -5.84
N SER A 574 -45.42 14.80 -6.55
CA SER A 574 -44.93 15.56 -7.70
C SER A 574 -45.74 15.27 -8.95
N ALA A 575 -46.53 16.26 -9.37
CA ALA A 575 -47.25 16.24 -10.65
C ALA A 575 -46.28 16.22 -11.84
N GLU A 576 -45.12 16.86 -11.71
CA GLU A 576 -44.08 16.87 -12.72
C GLU A 576 -43.47 15.48 -12.92
N LEU A 577 -43.13 14.77 -11.83
CA LEU A 577 -42.64 13.40 -11.91
C LEU A 577 -43.69 12.48 -12.54
N ALA A 578 -44.96 12.59 -12.14
CA ALA A 578 -46.03 11.80 -12.75
C ALA A 578 -46.16 12.07 -14.26
N THR A 579 -46.06 13.34 -14.67
CA THR A 579 -46.11 13.74 -16.09
C THR A 579 -44.91 13.19 -16.88
N LEU A 580 -43.72 13.24 -16.29
CA LEU A 580 -42.49 12.72 -16.87
C LEU A 580 -42.56 11.21 -17.04
N LEU A 581 -42.93 10.47 -15.98
CA LEU A 581 -43.04 9.02 -16.05
C LEU A 581 -44.08 8.60 -17.08
N ARG A 582 -45.23 9.29 -17.14
CA ARG A 582 -46.25 9.07 -18.19
C ARG A 582 -45.71 9.37 -19.58
N THR A 583 -44.95 10.44 -19.76
CA THR A 583 -44.36 10.79 -21.06
C THR A 583 -43.40 9.70 -21.54
N ILE A 584 -42.48 9.25 -20.70
CA ILE A 584 -41.52 8.18 -21.05
C ILE A 584 -42.26 6.87 -21.32
N SER A 585 -43.24 6.53 -20.49
CA SER A 585 -43.98 5.28 -20.55
C SER A 585 -44.89 5.20 -21.79
N HIS A 586 -45.71 6.23 -22.05
CA HIS A 586 -46.71 6.21 -23.12
C HIS A 586 -46.16 6.65 -24.47
N SER A 587 -45.22 7.60 -24.50
CA SER A 587 -44.71 8.14 -25.77
C SER A 587 -43.49 7.38 -26.29
N ARG A 588 -42.79 6.58 -25.46
CA ARG A 588 -41.55 5.88 -25.86
C ARG A 588 -41.61 4.37 -25.63
N LEU A 589 -41.83 3.95 -24.39
CA LEU A 589 -41.80 2.51 -24.04
C LEU A 589 -42.93 1.75 -24.72
N LEU A 590 -44.18 2.20 -24.57
CA LEU A 590 -45.35 1.51 -25.08
C LEU A 590 -45.39 1.40 -26.62
N PRO A 591 -45.06 2.44 -27.40
CA PRO A 591 -44.94 2.32 -28.86
C PRO A 591 -43.91 1.28 -29.29
N ARG A 592 -42.77 1.21 -28.59
CA ARG A 592 -41.71 0.23 -28.89
C ARG A 592 -42.17 -1.20 -28.62
N LEU A 593 -42.86 -1.44 -27.51
CA LEU A 593 -43.46 -2.74 -27.19
C LEU A 593 -44.53 -3.13 -28.22
N ARG A 594 -45.43 -2.19 -28.58
CA ARG A 594 -46.46 -2.41 -29.60
C ARG A 594 -45.87 -2.78 -30.96
N HIS A 595 -44.81 -2.08 -31.37
CA HIS A 595 -44.12 -2.38 -32.62
C HIS A 595 -43.51 -3.78 -32.60
N ALA A 596 -42.87 -4.18 -31.50
CA ALA A 596 -42.32 -5.52 -31.36
C ALA A 596 -43.40 -6.62 -31.40
N VAL A 597 -44.55 -6.41 -30.75
CA VAL A 597 -45.72 -7.31 -30.84
C VAL A 597 -46.24 -7.41 -32.28
N GLN A 598 -46.40 -6.27 -32.97
CA GLN A 598 -46.88 -6.23 -34.36
C GLN A 598 -45.94 -6.97 -35.32
N GLU A 599 -44.63 -6.87 -35.11
CA GLU A 599 -43.63 -7.56 -35.90
C GLU A 599 -43.36 -9.00 -35.42
N ALA A 600 -44.00 -9.45 -34.34
CA ALA A 600 -43.72 -10.70 -33.64
C ALA A 600 -42.22 -10.89 -33.34
N LYS A 601 -41.52 -9.80 -32.98
CA LYS A 601 -40.09 -9.82 -32.65
C LYS A 601 -39.89 -9.92 -31.14
N PRO A 602 -39.02 -10.84 -30.66
CA PRO A 602 -38.66 -10.89 -29.26
C PRO A 602 -37.93 -9.60 -28.84
N VAL A 603 -38.18 -9.15 -27.61
CA VAL A 603 -37.54 -7.97 -27.02
C VAL A 603 -36.63 -8.39 -25.88
N ASP A 604 -35.39 -7.90 -25.90
CA ASP A 604 -34.49 -8.05 -24.77
C ASP A 604 -34.89 -7.06 -23.65
N VAL A 605 -35.61 -7.59 -22.65
CA VAL A 605 -36.07 -6.81 -21.50
C VAL A 605 -34.92 -6.30 -20.61
N TYR A 606 -33.74 -6.92 -20.67
CA TYR A 606 -32.58 -6.46 -19.89
C TYR A 606 -32.09 -5.10 -20.39
N PHE A 607 -31.90 -4.93 -21.70
CA PHE A 607 -31.54 -3.63 -22.25
C PHE A 607 -32.70 -2.63 -22.18
N LEU A 608 -33.92 -3.05 -22.55
CA LEU A 608 -35.09 -2.18 -22.57
C LEU A 608 -35.36 -1.51 -21.22
N THR A 609 -35.32 -2.28 -20.14
CA THR A 609 -35.62 -1.75 -18.80
C THR A 609 -34.51 -0.82 -18.28
N ARG A 610 -33.26 -1.01 -18.74
CA ARG A 610 -32.14 -0.10 -18.44
C ARG A 610 -32.19 1.19 -19.25
N GLU A 611 -32.60 1.12 -20.51
CA GLU A 611 -32.90 2.30 -21.35
C GLU A 611 -34.00 3.14 -20.70
N TYR A 612 -35.12 2.51 -20.34
CA TYR A 612 -36.21 3.16 -19.59
C TYR A 612 -35.71 3.78 -18.29
N SER A 613 -34.95 3.03 -17.49
CA SER A 613 -34.51 3.50 -16.19
C SER A 613 -33.53 4.66 -16.28
N MET A 614 -32.66 4.68 -17.30
CA MET A 614 -31.78 5.83 -17.52
C MET A 614 -32.57 7.06 -17.96
N ASP A 615 -33.55 6.91 -18.85
CA ASP A 615 -34.43 8.00 -19.23
C ASP A 615 -35.12 8.55 -17.96
N VAL A 616 -35.78 7.73 -17.16
CA VAL A 616 -36.42 8.18 -15.91
C VAL A 616 -35.48 8.97 -15.00
N VAL A 617 -34.28 8.44 -14.74
CA VAL A 617 -33.33 9.07 -13.81
C VAL A 617 -32.78 10.38 -14.38
N THR A 618 -32.42 10.41 -15.66
CA THR A 618 -31.88 11.62 -16.30
C THR A 618 -32.95 12.69 -16.43
N SER A 619 -34.19 12.33 -16.80
CA SER A 619 -35.30 13.28 -16.86
C SER A 619 -35.64 13.83 -15.47
N TYR A 620 -35.63 12.99 -14.43
CA TYR A 620 -35.93 13.45 -13.06
C TYR A 620 -34.87 14.44 -12.56
N ILE A 621 -33.59 14.14 -12.80
CA ILE A 621 -32.48 14.97 -12.34
C ILE A 621 -32.32 16.22 -13.21
N CYS A 622 -32.29 16.08 -14.54
CA CYS A 622 -31.89 17.12 -15.50
C CYS A 622 -33.07 17.78 -16.23
N GLY A 623 -34.25 17.15 -16.25
CA GLY A 623 -35.44 17.62 -16.97
C GLY A 623 -35.57 16.95 -18.33
N LEU A 624 -36.76 17.01 -18.93
CA LEU A 624 -37.02 16.39 -20.25
C LEU A 624 -36.18 17.02 -21.38
N ASP A 625 -35.77 18.28 -21.22
CA ASP A 625 -34.96 18.98 -22.23
C ASP A 625 -33.51 18.45 -22.31
N ASN A 626 -33.01 17.89 -21.21
CA ASN A 626 -31.62 17.41 -21.08
C ASN A 626 -31.48 15.88 -20.94
N GLU A 627 -32.60 15.14 -20.96
CA GLU A 627 -32.62 13.69 -20.77
C GLU A 627 -31.89 12.90 -21.89
N THR A 628 -31.69 11.60 -21.69
CA THR A 628 -31.01 10.71 -22.65
C THR A 628 -31.83 10.27 -23.85
N LYS A 629 -33.15 10.08 -23.69
CA LYS A 629 -34.08 9.52 -24.70
C LYS A 629 -33.62 8.18 -25.30
N TRP A 630 -32.97 7.33 -24.50
CA TRP A 630 -32.38 6.06 -24.94
C TRP A 630 -33.41 5.06 -25.49
N LEU A 631 -34.67 5.12 -25.04
CA LEU A 631 -35.75 4.30 -25.61
C LEU A 631 -36.02 4.60 -27.10
N GLU A 632 -35.81 5.85 -27.54
CA GLU A 632 -35.96 6.27 -28.94
C GLU A 632 -34.70 5.98 -29.78
N TYR A 633 -33.53 5.98 -29.13
CA TYR A 633 -32.22 5.83 -29.78
C TYR A 633 -31.41 4.64 -29.22
N PRO A 634 -31.86 3.38 -29.40
CA PRO A 634 -31.26 2.21 -28.74
C PRO A 634 -29.79 1.96 -29.15
N ASN A 635 -29.42 2.30 -30.39
CA ASN A 635 -28.03 2.16 -30.85
C ASN A 635 -27.07 3.07 -30.07
N GLN A 636 -27.52 4.27 -29.70
CA GLN A 636 -26.75 5.18 -28.85
C GLN A 636 -26.70 4.68 -27.40
N ALA A 637 -27.82 4.15 -26.89
CA ALA A 637 -27.91 3.60 -25.55
C ALA A 637 -26.96 2.42 -25.33
N SER A 638 -26.90 1.49 -26.29
CA SER A 638 -26.10 0.26 -26.20
C SER A 638 -24.62 0.51 -25.90
N HIS A 639 -24.03 1.55 -26.51
CA HIS A 639 -22.63 1.92 -26.25
C HIS A 639 -22.39 2.30 -24.78
N HIS A 640 -23.25 3.16 -24.21
CA HIS A 640 -23.12 3.62 -22.82
C HIS A 640 -23.51 2.54 -21.81
N LEU A 641 -24.59 1.78 -22.07
CA LEU A 641 -25.02 0.68 -21.22
C LEU A 641 -23.96 -0.42 -21.10
N SER A 642 -23.31 -0.75 -22.21
CA SER A 642 -22.18 -1.70 -22.21
C SER A 642 -21.01 -1.20 -21.37
N ALA A 643 -20.74 0.11 -21.36
CA ALA A 643 -19.73 0.70 -20.50
C ALA A 643 -20.10 0.61 -19.00
N PHE A 644 -21.35 0.96 -18.65
CA PHE A 644 -21.85 0.81 -17.27
C PHE A 644 -21.77 -0.66 -16.80
N GLN A 645 -22.11 -1.62 -17.66
CA GLN A 645 -22.00 -3.04 -17.35
C GLN A 645 -20.54 -3.48 -17.16
N ALA A 646 -19.64 -3.08 -18.05
CA ALA A 646 -18.22 -3.41 -17.94
C ALA A 646 -17.58 -2.86 -16.65
N ALA A 647 -18.07 -1.72 -16.14
CA ALA A 647 -17.58 -1.13 -14.89
C ALA A 647 -17.98 -1.93 -13.63
N VAL A 648 -19.02 -2.77 -13.70
CA VAL A 648 -19.51 -3.59 -12.57
C VAL A 648 -19.20 -5.08 -12.72
N GLU A 649 -18.51 -5.48 -13.79
CA GLU A 649 -18.00 -6.84 -13.95
C GLU A 649 -17.11 -7.24 -12.74
N PRO A 650 -17.17 -8.50 -12.26
CA PRO A 650 -16.51 -8.90 -11.02
C PRO A 650 -15.03 -8.52 -10.94
N TRP A 651 -14.27 -8.72 -12.03
CA TRP A 651 -12.87 -8.34 -12.10
C TRP A 651 -12.66 -6.82 -12.09
N ALA A 652 -13.47 -6.06 -12.84
CA ALA A 652 -13.38 -4.60 -12.87
C ALA A 652 -13.69 -4.00 -11.50
N PHE A 653 -14.75 -4.50 -10.86
CA PHE A 653 -15.15 -4.11 -9.51
C PHE A 653 -14.07 -4.47 -8.48
N PHE A 654 -13.54 -5.70 -8.51
CA PHE A 654 -12.45 -6.13 -7.64
C PHE A 654 -11.19 -5.27 -7.83
N ALA A 655 -10.78 -5.04 -9.08
CA ALA A 655 -9.57 -4.30 -9.41
C ALA A 655 -9.63 -2.84 -8.97
N SER A 656 -10.79 -2.20 -9.14
CA SER A 656 -11.03 -0.80 -8.77
C SER A 656 -11.23 -0.57 -7.28
N THR A 657 -11.61 -1.59 -6.49
CA THR A 657 -11.93 -1.43 -5.06
C THR A 657 -10.93 -2.08 -4.10
N GLU A 658 -10.47 -3.31 -4.37
CA GLU A 658 -9.65 -4.08 -3.42
C GLU A 658 -8.14 -3.93 -3.69
N ILE A 659 -7.74 -3.82 -4.96
CA ILE A 659 -6.33 -3.80 -5.36
C ILE A 659 -5.90 -2.50 -6.05
N GLN A 660 -6.66 -1.41 -5.87
CA GLN A 660 -6.40 -0.11 -6.52
C GLN A 660 -4.95 0.37 -6.35
N ARG A 661 -4.38 0.24 -5.15
CA ARG A 661 -2.96 0.60 -4.90
C ARG A 661 -2.00 -0.22 -5.73
N TRP A 662 -2.27 -1.52 -5.87
CA TRP A 662 -1.47 -2.42 -6.71
C TRP A 662 -1.64 -2.06 -8.19
N VAL A 663 -2.86 -1.77 -8.64
CA VAL A 663 -3.10 -1.26 -10.01
C VAL A 663 -2.23 -0.04 -10.29
N SER A 664 -2.17 0.93 -9.36
CA SER A 664 -1.28 2.10 -9.50
C SER A 664 0.20 1.72 -9.53
N ILE A 665 0.67 0.88 -8.60
CA ILE A 665 2.08 0.44 -8.54
C ILE A 665 2.48 -0.30 -9.82
N PHE A 666 1.70 -1.28 -10.25
CA PHE A 666 2.00 -2.08 -11.45
C PHE A 666 1.95 -1.24 -12.72
N SER A 667 1.06 -0.25 -12.79
CA SER A 667 1.03 0.68 -13.93
C SER A 667 2.32 1.48 -14.08
N TRP A 668 3.01 1.81 -12.96
CA TRP A 668 4.31 2.48 -13.01
C TRP A 668 5.42 1.60 -13.61
N PHE A 669 5.27 0.28 -13.51
CA PHE A 669 6.13 -0.70 -14.17
C PHE A 669 5.64 -1.11 -15.58
N GLY A 670 4.63 -0.43 -16.12
CA GLY A 670 4.03 -0.75 -17.42
C GLY A 670 3.09 -1.97 -17.42
N ILE A 671 2.78 -2.55 -16.26
CA ILE A 671 1.87 -3.69 -16.13
C ILE A 671 0.45 -3.18 -15.89
N GLN A 672 -0.45 -3.43 -16.85
CA GLN A 672 -1.85 -3.02 -16.78
C GLN A 672 -2.73 -4.14 -16.22
N LEU A 673 -3.13 -4.04 -14.94
CA LEU A 673 -4.01 -5.03 -14.29
C LEU A 673 -5.50 -4.88 -14.65
N ILE A 674 -5.91 -3.67 -15.01
CA ILE A 674 -7.23 -3.39 -15.57
C ILE A 674 -7.11 -3.50 -17.09
N SER A 675 -8.06 -4.17 -17.76
CA SER A 675 -8.04 -4.28 -19.22
C SER A 675 -8.26 -2.91 -19.88
N PRO A 676 -7.74 -2.69 -21.11
CA PRO A 676 -8.01 -1.47 -21.87
C PRO A 676 -9.52 -1.23 -22.07
N SER A 677 -10.31 -2.29 -22.26
CA SER A 677 -11.77 -2.21 -22.40
C SER A 677 -12.45 -1.62 -21.16
N VAL A 678 -12.03 -2.02 -19.96
CA VAL A 678 -12.59 -1.51 -18.70
C VAL A 678 -12.18 -0.05 -18.47
N ARG A 679 -10.94 0.33 -18.79
CA ARG A 679 -10.53 1.74 -18.77
C ARG A 679 -11.38 2.59 -19.72
N SER A 680 -11.52 2.14 -20.96
CA SER A 680 -12.36 2.81 -21.96
C SER A 680 -13.81 2.93 -21.48
N ALA A 681 -14.34 1.94 -20.74
CA ALA A 681 -15.67 2.02 -20.17
C ALA A 681 -15.79 3.14 -19.12
N PHE A 682 -14.83 3.27 -18.20
CA PHE A 682 -14.79 4.38 -17.25
C PHE A 682 -14.69 5.73 -17.96
N ASP A 683 -13.84 5.85 -18.98
CA ASP A 683 -13.70 7.09 -19.77
C ASP A 683 -15.00 7.45 -20.50
N THR A 684 -15.70 6.46 -21.08
CA THR A 684 -17.02 6.64 -21.72
C THR A 684 -18.05 7.13 -20.71
N ILE A 685 -18.12 6.54 -19.51
CA ILE A 685 -19.04 6.95 -18.46
C ILE A 685 -18.73 8.38 -18.02
N HIS A 686 -17.47 8.69 -17.72
CA HIS A 686 -17.05 10.01 -17.25
C HIS A 686 -17.34 11.09 -18.27
N THR A 687 -17.02 10.84 -19.54
CA THR A 687 -17.29 11.78 -20.64
C THR A 687 -18.78 12.03 -20.80
N PHE A 688 -19.58 10.97 -20.81
CA PHE A 688 -21.04 11.05 -20.92
C PHE A 688 -21.65 11.87 -19.78
N VAL A 689 -21.31 11.55 -18.52
CA VAL A 689 -21.88 12.23 -17.37
C VAL A 689 -21.42 13.68 -17.29
N LEU A 690 -20.16 13.96 -17.62
CA LEU A 690 -19.64 15.32 -17.61
C LEU A 690 -20.29 16.19 -18.69
N ASP A 691 -20.53 15.65 -19.89
CA ASP A 691 -21.28 16.33 -20.94
C ASP A 691 -22.72 16.64 -20.51
N LEU A 692 -23.44 15.65 -19.99
CA LEU A 692 -24.80 15.82 -19.48
C LEU A 692 -24.86 16.89 -18.36
N THR A 693 -23.87 16.88 -17.46
CA THR A 693 -23.73 17.88 -16.40
C THR A 693 -23.55 19.28 -16.98
N ARG A 694 -22.66 19.44 -17.98
CA ARG A 694 -22.38 20.73 -18.63
C ARG A 694 -23.60 21.27 -19.40
N ARG A 695 -24.31 20.41 -20.13
CA ARG A 695 -25.55 20.77 -20.83
C ARG A 695 -26.62 21.26 -19.85
N SER A 696 -26.82 20.53 -18.75
CA SER A 696 -27.79 20.89 -17.72
C SER A 696 -27.44 22.23 -17.03
N ILE A 697 -26.16 22.51 -16.81
CA ILE A 697 -25.70 23.82 -16.29
C ILE A 697 -25.99 24.93 -17.30
N ALA A 698 -25.69 24.71 -18.58
CA ALA A 698 -25.92 25.71 -19.63
C ALA A 698 -27.40 26.07 -19.77
N THR A 699 -28.30 25.08 -19.75
CA THR A 699 -29.76 25.32 -19.76
C THR A 699 -30.21 26.16 -18.57
N LEU A 700 -29.72 25.85 -17.36
CA LEU A 700 -30.03 26.60 -16.15
C LEU A 700 -29.51 28.04 -16.18
N GLU A 701 -28.32 28.27 -16.75
CA GLU A 701 -27.74 29.61 -16.91
C GLU A 701 -28.56 30.46 -17.90
N LEU A 702 -29.01 29.87 -19.01
CA LEU A 702 -29.89 30.53 -19.99
C LEU A 702 -31.23 30.95 -19.36
N GLU A 703 -31.85 30.08 -18.58
CA GLU A 703 -33.10 30.39 -17.87
C GLU A 703 -32.97 31.52 -16.86
N THR A 704 -31.84 31.57 -16.14
CA THR A 704 -31.59 32.62 -15.13
C THR A 704 -31.41 34.00 -15.78
N SER A 705 -31.04 34.03 -17.07
CA SER A 705 -30.85 35.27 -17.84
C SER A 705 -32.10 35.76 -18.60
N ALA A 706 -33.13 34.93 -18.73
CA ALA A 706 -34.39 35.30 -19.34
C ALA A 706 -35.34 35.86 -18.27
N ASP A 707 -35.83 37.09 -18.44
CA ASP A 707 -36.72 37.78 -17.50
C ASP A 707 -37.92 36.93 -17.07
N ASP A 708 -38.25 37.01 -15.77
CA ASP A 708 -39.17 36.18 -14.96
C ASP A 708 -40.66 36.15 -15.42
N SER A 709 -40.98 36.70 -16.59
CA SER A 709 -42.35 36.95 -17.05
C SER A 709 -42.93 35.90 -18.02
N SER A 710 -42.18 34.86 -18.41
CA SER A 710 -42.69 33.84 -19.36
C SER A 710 -42.32 32.36 -19.09
N SER A 711 -41.67 32.04 -17.98
CA SER A 711 -41.02 30.71 -17.77
C SER A 711 -41.92 29.59 -17.23
N ASN A 712 -43.24 29.66 -17.40
CA ASN A 712 -44.14 28.56 -17.00
C ASN A 712 -44.12 27.34 -17.94
N ASN A 713 -43.32 27.35 -19.01
CA ASN A 713 -43.40 26.37 -20.10
C ASN A 713 -42.13 25.55 -20.40
N SER A 714 -41.02 25.72 -19.68
CA SER A 714 -39.87 24.82 -19.85
C SER A 714 -39.92 23.71 -18.81
N MET A 715 -39.97 22.44 -19.24
CA MET A 715 -39.99 21.26 -18.38
C MET A 715 -38.58 20.97 -17.80
N ASN A 716 -37.88 22.03 -17.39
CA ASN A 716 -36.54 21.97 -16.83
C ASN A 716 -36.59 21.57 -15.36
N SER A 717 -35.64 20.73 -14.94
CA SER A 717 -35.76 20.07 -13.65
C SER A 717 -35.48 21.03 -12.49
N LYS A 718 -36.55 21.30 -11.73
CA LYS A 718 -36.50 21.91 -10.39
C LYS A 718 -35.49 21.18 -9.49
N THR A 719 -35.27 19.88 -9.72
CA THR A 719 -34.28 19.04 -9.01
C THR A 719 -32.85 19.51 -9.29
N PHE A 720 -32.45 19.63 -10.56
CA PHE A 720 -31.11 20.10 -10.93
C PHE A 720 -30.83 21.48 -10.34
N ARG A 721 -31.80 22.39 -10.47
CA ARG A 721 -31.72 23.75 -9.94
C ARG A 721 -31.53 23.76 -8.41
N ALA A 722 -32.32 22.97 -7.69
CA ALA A 722 -32.20 22.86 -6.24
C ALA A 722 -30.83 22.30 -5.80
N ILE A 723 -30.29 21.30 -6.49
CA ILE A 723 -28.94 20.77 -6.24
C ILE A 723 -27.91 21.88 -6.52
N TRP A 724 -27.97 22.51 -7.69
CA TRP A 724 -27.03 23.54 -8.13
C TRP A 724 -26.95 24.73 -7.17
N GLN A 725 -28.09 25.18 -6.65
CA GLN A 725 -28.20 26.28 -5.70
C GLN A 725 -27.67 25.88 -4.31
N LYS A 726 -28.05 24.70 -3.80
CA LYS A 726 -27.60 24.21 -2.48
C LYS A 726 -26.12 23.84 -2.42
N LEU A 727 -25.50 23.57 -3.56
CA LEU A 727 -24.05 23.36 -3.66
C LEU A 727 -23.22 24.66 -3.52
N GLY A 728 -23.85 25.84 -3.33
CA GLY A 728 -23.15 27.12 -3.31
C GLY A 728 -22.67 27.61 -1.93
N ILE A 729 -21.36 27.91 -1.81
CA ILE A 729 -20.86 29.20 -1.30
C ILE A 729 -19.68 29.64 -2.19
N ARG A 730 -19.77 30.90 -2.65
CA ARG A 730 -18.94 31.83 -3.45
C ARG A 730 -17.40 31.66 -3.62
N THR A 731 -16.76 30.56 -3.21
CA THR A 731 -15.28 30.41 -3.23
C THR A 731 -14.73 29.30 -4.12
N ILE A 732 -15.58 28.41 -4.66
CA ILE A 732 -15.13 27.28 -5.50
C ILE A 732 -15.22 27.68 -6.99
N PRO A 733 -14.13 27.55 -7.78
CA PRO A 733 -14.16 27.78 -9.22
C PRO A 733 -15.24 26.98 -9.95
N ARG A 734 -15.81 27.54 -11.02
CA ARG A 734 -16.89 26.92 -11.81
C ARG A 734 -16.57 25.48 -12.22
N GLU A 735 -15.37 25.24 -12.71
CA GLU A 735 -14.93 23.92 -13.14
C GLU A 735 -14.90 22.88 -12.01
N GLN A 736 -14.38 23.25 -10.83
CA GLN A 736 -14.39 22.39 -9.65
C GLN A 736 -15.82 22.08 -9.18
N LYS A 737 -16.72 23.08 -9.24
CA LYS A 737 -18.14 22.87 -8.94
C LYS A 737 -18.79 21.90 -9.93
N THR A 738 -18.47 22.01 -11.22
CA THR A 738 -18.93 21.10 -12.27
C THR A 738 -18.43 19.68 -12.04
N HIS A 739 -17.14 19.47 -11.74
CA HIS A 739 -16.60 18.14 -11.45
C HIS A 739 -17.17 17.52 -10.18
N LEU A 740 -17.39 18.32 -9.14
CA LEU A 740 -18.04 17.88 -7.92
C LEU A 740 -19.49 17.43 -8.18
N LEU A 741 -20.24 18.17 -9.01
CA LEU A 741 -21.59 17.77 -9.39
C LEU A 741 -21.59 16.54 -10.30
N ALA A 742 -20.70 16.49 -11.29
CA ALA A 742 -20.53 15.34 -12.17
C ALA A 742 -20.19 14.08 -11.37
N SER A 743 -19.38 14.20 -10.30
CA SER A 743 -19.08 13.11 -9.38
C SER A 743 -20.34 12.52 -8.72
N ASP A 744 -21.21 13.38 -8.17
CA ASP A 744 -22.50 12.93 -7.62
C ASP A 744 -23.49 12.45 -8.70
N MET A 745 -23.42 12.99 -9.92
CA MET A 745 -24.23 12.52 -11.03
C MET A 745 -23.81 11.13 -11.50
N VAL A 746 -22.52 10.79 -11.52
CA VAL A 746 -22.08 9.42 -11.80
C VAL A 746 -22.72 8.46 -10.81
N ASP A 747 -22.68 8.76 -9.51
CA ASP A 747 -23.30 7.94 -8.46
C ASP A 747 -24.83 7.82 -8.64
N GLN A 748 -25.53 8.95 -8.85
CA GLN A 748 -26.99 8.95 -8.99
C GLN A 748 -27.47 8.25 -10.26
N LEU A 749 -26.82 8.48 -11.41
CA LEU A 749 -27.18 7.83 -12.65
C LEU A 749 -26.88 6.34 -12.56
N HIS A 750 -25.69 5.95 -12.09
CA HIS A 750 -25.30 4.55 -11.96
C HIS A 750 -26.24 3.81 -11.00
N ALA A 751 -26.42 4.29 -9.76
CA ALA A 751 -27.28 3.65 -8.78
C ALA A 751 -28.76 3.63 -9.20
N GLY A 752 -29.26 4.74 -9.75
CA GLY A 752 -30.67 4.89 -10.12
C GLY A 752 -31.08 3.97 -11.27
N HIS A 753 -30.32 3.97 -12.37
CA HIS A 753 -30.70 3.20 -13.56
C HIS A 753 -30.47 1.70 -13.36
N LEU A 754 -29.35 1.29 -12.73
CA LEU A 754 -29.07 -0.12 -12.52
C LEU A 754 -30.08 -0.75 -11.57
N ALA A 755 -30.43 -0.05 -10.48
CA ALA A 755 -31.34 -0.60 -9.47
C ALA A 755 -32.75 -0.77 -10.02
N THR A 756 -33.31 0.30 -10.60
CA THR A 756 -34.66 0.30 -11.17
C THR A 756 -34.76 -0.69 -12.33
N GLY A 757 -33.78 -0.71 -13.23
CA GLY A 757 -33.77 -1.59 -14.40
C GLY A 757 -33.65 -3.07 -14.02
N THR A 758 -32.86 -3.40 -12.99
CA THR A 758 -32.73 -4.79 -12.52
C THR A 758 -34.04 -5.32 -11.95
N ILE A 759 -34.74 -4.52 -11.13
CA ILE A 759 -36.03 -4.90 -10.56
C ILE A 759 -37.05 -5.15 -11.69
N LEU A 760 -37.13 -4.22 -12.64
CA LEU A 760 -38.02 -4.36 -13.80
C LEU A 760 -37.68 -5.59 -14.65
N THR A 761 -36.40 -5.83 -14.94
CA THR A 761 -35.95 -6.99 -15.73
C THR A 761 -36.48 -8.28 -15.11
N TYR A 762 -36.20 -8.50 -13.82
CA TYR A 762 -36.58 -9.74 -13.15
C TYR A 762 -38.08 -9.83 -12.89
N LEU A 763 -38.76 -8.71 -12.65
CA LEU A 763 -40.21 -8.67 -12.57
C LEU A 763 -40.84 -9.13 -13.89
N MET A 764 -40.39 -8.59 -15.03
CA MET A 764 -40.89 -8.99 -16.36
C MET A 764 -40.55 -10.45 -16.67
N TYR A 765 -39.32 -10.86 -16.36
CA TYR A 765 -38.87 -12.25 -16.54
C TYR A 765 -39.74 -13.24 -15.76
N GLU A 766 -39.92 -13.04 -14.46
CA GLU A 766 -40.72 -13.95 -13.61
C GLU A 766 -42.20 -13.97 -14.03
N LEU A 767 -42.77 -12.78 -14.31
CA LEU A 767 -44.14 -12.72 -14.77
C LEU A 767 -44.32 -13.41 -16.11
N SER A 768 -43.37 -13.34 -17.05
CA SER A 768 -43.46 -14.02 -18.35
C SER A 768 -43.65 -15.54 -18.21
N HIS A 769 -43.21 -16.12 -17.09
CA HIS A 769 -43.35 -17.55 -16.80
C HIS A 769 -44.65 -17.90 -16.04
N GLN A 770 -45.44 -16.89 -15.63
CA GLN A 770 -46.64 -17.05 -14.79
C GLN A 770 -47.89 -16.39 -15.40
N PRO A 771 -48.46 -16.92 -16.51
CA PRO A 771 -49.62 -16.31 -17.17
C PRO A 771 -50.86 -16.16 -16.28
N VAL A 772 -51.07 -17.12 -15.36
CA VAL A 772 -52.19 -17.07 -14.40
C VAL A 772 -52.04 -15.88 -13.45
N LEU A 773 -50.84 -15.67 -12.93
CA LEU A 773 -50.53 -14.56 -12.04
C LEU A 773 -50.68 -13.22 -12.75
N GLN A 774 -50.20 -13.12 -14.00
CA GLN A 774 -50.40 -11.93 -14.82
C GLN A 774 -51.90 -11.61 -15.01
N ASN A 775 -52.73 -12.61 -15.30
CA ASN A 775 -54.17 -12.42 -15.48
C ASN A 775 -54.85 -11.98 -14.18
N ASN A 776 -54.43 -12.52 -13.04
CA ASN A 776 -54.93 -12.11 -11.73
C ASN A 776 -54.54 -10.66 -11.41
N LEU A 777 -53.30 -10.28 -11.71
CA LEU A 777 -52.82 -8.90 -11.56
C LEU A 777 -53.63 -7.93 -12.44
N ARG A 778 -53.87 -8.28 -13.71
CA ARG A 778 -54.73 -7.50 -14.61
C ARG A 778 -56.13 -7.30 -14.03
N LYS A 779 -56.75 -8.37 -13.52
CA LYS A 779 -58.08 -8.32 -12.91
C LYS A 779 -58.12 -7.43 -11.67
N GLU A 780 -57.13 -7.54 -10.78
CA GLU A 780 -57.06 -6.70 -9.58
C GLU A 780 -56.89 -5.23 -9.97
N LEU A 781 -55.94 -4.91 -10.86
CA LEU A 781 -55.71 -3.54 -11.32
C LEU A 781 -56.97 -2.96 -12.00
N HIS A 782 -57.64 -3.73 -12.86
CA HIS A 782 -58.90 -3.32 -13.48
C HIS A 782 -60.00 -3.04 -12.46
N SER A 783 -60.09 -3.82 -11.37
CA SER A 783 -61.10 -3.61 -10.33
C SER A 783 -60.91 -2.30 -9.55
N LEU A 784 -59.71 -1.74 -9.57
CA LEU A 784 -59.38 -0.53 -8.81
C LEU A 784 -59.85 0.76 -9.49
N ASN A 785 -60.30 0.74 -10.76
CA ASN A 785 -61.10 1.77 -11.45
C ASN A 785 -60.93 3.22 -10.91
N SER A 786 -59.72 3.79 -10.98
CA SER A 786 -59.27 5.14 -10.51
C SER A 786 -58.51 5.22 -9.17
N SER A 787 -58.42 4.13 -8.40
CA SER A 787 -57.57 4.06 -7.19
C SER A 787 -56.11 3.93 -7.60
N SER A 788 -55.18 4.53 -6.84
CA SER A 788 -53.75 4.42 -7.14
C SER A 788 -53.31 2.94 -7.24
N PRO A 789 -52.53 2.53 -8.27
CA PRO A 789 -51.98 1.17 -8.41
C PRO A 789 -51.25 0.67 -7.16
N LEU A 790 -50.77 1.60 -6.32
CA LEU A 790 -50.23 1.36 -4.98
C LEU A 790 -51.17 0.63 -4.01
N SER A 791 -52.46 0.52 -4.34
CA SER A 791 -53.48 -0.14 -3.50
C SER A 791 -53.62 -1.64 -3.82
N SER A 792 -53.01 -2.13 -4.90
CA SER A 792 -53.03 -3.55 -5.27
C SER A 792 -52.14 -4.35 -4.32
N GLN A 793 -52.73 -5.36 -3.66
CA GLN A 793 -52.00 -6.25 -2.76
C GLN A 793 -51.10 -7.19 -3.55
N LEU A 794 -51.54 -7.63 -4.75
CA LEU A 794 -50.75 -8.52 -5.59
C LEU A 794 -49.54 -7.82 -6.20
N LEU A 795 -49.69 -6.58 -6.65
CA LEU A 795 -48.59 -5.78 -7.18
C LEU A 795 -47.53 -5.53 -6.09
N GLU A 796 -47.97 -5.19 -4.88
CA GLU A 796 -47.07 -5.02 -3.75
C GLU A 796 -46.33 -6.33 -3.42
N ALA A 797 -47.04 -7.45 -3.40
CA ALA A 797 -46.47 -8.77 -3.16
C ALA A 797 -45.42 -9.15 -4.22
N ILE A 798 -45.72 -8.92 -5.50
CA ILE A 798 -44.81 -9.14 -6.63
C ILE A 798 -43.55 -8.29 -6.47
N LEU A 799 -43.69 -7.00 -6.17
CA LEU A 799 -42.55 -6.10 -6.01
C LEU A 799 -41.68 -6.50 -4.82
N LEU A 800 -42.27 -6.80 -3.67
CA LEU A 800 -41.53 -7.24 -2.48
C LEU A 800 -40.77 -8.54 -2.74
N GLU A 801 -41.40 -9.50 -3.42
CA GLU A 801 -40.78 -10.78 -3.72
C GLU A 801 -39.64 -10.65 -4.73
N THR A 802 -39.82 -9.82 -5.76
CA THR A 802 -38.75 -9.49 -6.71
C THR A 802 -37.58 -8.79 -6.01
N MET A 803 -37.84 -7.79 -5.15
CA MET A 803 -36.78 -7.10 -4.42
C MET A 803 -36.06 -8.00 -3.40
N ARG A 804 -36.77 -8.99 -2.83
CA ARG A 804 -36.19 -10.00 -1.93
C ARG A 804 -35.25 -10.93 -2.67
N LEU A 805 -35.69 -11.48 -3.81
CA LEU A 805 -34.94 -12.50 -4.53
C LEU A 805 -33.87 -11.89 -5.43
N TYR A 806 -34.15 -10.76 -6.06
CA TYR A 806 -33.30 -10.06 -7.02
C TYR A 806 -32.88 -8.66 -6.53
N PRO A 807 -32.14 -8.56 -5.41
CA PRO A 807 -31.67 -7.29 -4.92
C PRO A 807 -30.62 -6.69 -5.87
N ALA A 808 -30.89 -5.51 -6.43
CA ALA A 808 -29.95 -4.86 -7.34
C ALA A 808 -28.60 -4.50 -6.69
N GLY A 809 -28.58 -4.27 -5.37
CA GLY A 809 -27.36 -4.13 -4.59
C GLY A 809 -27.08 -5.40 -3.78
N PHE A 810 -26.26 -6.31 -4.29
CA PHE A 810 -25.94 -7.56 -3.60
C PHE A 810 -25.05 -7.38 -2.35
N GLY A 811 -24.36 -6.24 -2.20
CA GLY A 811 -23.38 -6.02 -1.14
C GLY A 811 -22.06 -6.75 -1.43
N PRO A 812 -21.28 -7.19 -0.43
CA PRO A 812 -21.41 -6.79 0.97
C PRO A 812 -21.18 -5.28 1.14
N PHE A 813 -21.82 -4.68 2.16
CA PHE A 813 -21.65 -3.25 2.46
C PHE A 813 -20.76 -3.03 3.68
N PRO A 814 -19.42 -2.92 3.55
CA PRO A 814 -18.52 -2.93 4.70
C PRO A 814 -18.68 -1.71 5.62
N ARG A 815 -18.68 -1.98 6.92
CA ARG A 815 -18.71 -1.01 8.02
C ARG A 815 -17.58 -1.30 8.99
N ILE A 816 -17.03 -0.27 9.64
CA ILE A 816 -15.91 -0.39 10.56
C ILE A 816 -16.43 -0.24 11.98
N ALA A 817 -16.11 -1.20 12.85
CA ALA A 817 -16.38 -1.12 14.27
C ALA A 817 -15.73 0.15 14.86
N PRO A 818 -16.48 0.94 15.66
CA PRO A 818 -16.00 2.21 16.18
C PRO A 818 -14.79 2.04 17.11
N ALA A 819 -14.06 3.13 17.35
CA ALA A 819 -13.03 3.16 18.38
C ALA A 819 -13.66 3.06 19.78
N GLY A 820 -12.92 2.50 20.75
CA GLY A 820 -13.39 2.31 22.13
C GLY A 820 -13.44 0.83 22.51
N ASP A 821 -14.46 0.45 23.28
CA ASP A 821 -14.65 -0.93 23.68
C ASP A 821 -15.21 -1.80 22.55
N ALA A 822 -14.99 -3.12 22.66
CA ALA A 822 -15.53 -4.06 21.71
C ALA A 822 -17.07 -4.11 21.77
N VAL A 823 -17.73 -3.99 20.62
CA VAL A 823 -19.20 -3.95 20.54
C VAL A 823 -19.75 -5.36 20.39
N LYS A 824 -20.83 -5.69 21.11
CA LYS A 824 -21.51 -6.98 20.97
C LYS A 824 -22.39 -7.00 19.72
N VAL A 825 -22.15 -7.99 18.84
CA VAL A 825 -22.95 -8.24 17.63
C VAL A 825 -23.33 -9.73 17.62
N ALA A 826 -24.62 -10.02 17.71
CA ALA A 826 -25.19 -11.36 17.86
C ALA A 826 -24.41 -12.26 18.85
N GLY A 827 -24.17 -11.72 20.05
CA GLY A 827 -23.44 -12.39 21.15
C GLY A 827 -21.90 -12.32 21.07
N TYR A 828 -21.34 -12.08 19.89
CA TYR A 828 -19.88 -12.01 19.67
C TYR A 828 -19.32 -10.63 19.98
N SER A 829 -18.10 -10.57 20.52
CA SER A 829 -17.41 -9.32 20.80
C SER A 829 -16.60 -8.88 19.57
N ILE A 830 -16.97 -7.74 18.98
CA ILE A 830 -16.34 -7.19 17.78
C ILE A 830 -15.38 -6.07 18.20
N PRO A 831 -14.06 -6.28 18.13
CA PRO A 831 -13.09 -5.28 18.53
C PRO A 831 -13.03 -4.09 17.54
N PRO A 832 -12.61 -2.90 17.99
CA PRO A 832 -12.45 -1.72 17.16
C PRO A 832 -11.65 -1.97 15.88
N GLY A 833 -12.06 -1.32 14.79
CA GLY A 833 -11.38 -1.44 13.49
C GLY A 833 -11.69 -2.73 12.74
N THR A 834 -12.49 -3.65 13.29
CA THR A 834 -13.01 -4.82 12.56
C THR A 834 -14.00 -4.36 11.49
N ILE A 835 -13.87 -4.92 10.30
CA ILE A 835 -14.82 -4.73 9.20
C ILE A 835 -15.98 -5.71 9.39
N VAL A 836 -17.20 -5.19 9.42
CA VAL A 836 -18.43 -5.99 9.45
C VAL A 836 -19.24 -5.73 8.19
N THR A 837 -19.72 -6.80 7.58
CA THR A 837 -20.47 -6.77 6.32
C THR A 837 -21.81 -7.48 6.45
N ALA A 838 -22.82 -6.97 5.76
CA ALA A 838 -24.10 -7.62 5.53
C ALA A 838 -24.44 -7.52 4.04
N SER A 839 -25.25 -8.46 3.57
CA SER A 839 -25.65 -8.60 2.17
C SER A 839 -27.16 -8.73 2.06
N PRO A 840 -27.85 -7.90 1.26
CA PRO A 840 -29.27 -8.11 0.97
C PRO A 840 -29.55 -9.48 0.35
N PHE A 841 -28.59 -10.03 -0.41
CA PHE A 841 -28.70 -11.36 -1.02
C PHE A 841 -28.84 -12.47 0.03
N THR A 842 -28.03 -12.44 1.09
CA THR A 842 -28.09 -13.46 2.15
C THR A 842 -29.33 -13.27 3.02
N LEU A 843 -29.60 -12.03 3.44
CA LEU A 843 -30.74 -11.69 4.30
C LEU A 843 -32.08 -12.05 3.64
N GLY A 844 -32.24 -11.73 2.36
CA GLY A 844 -33.43 -12.08 1.57
C GLY A 844 -33.61 -13.58 1.36
N ARG A 845 -32.57 -14.40 1.62
CA ARG A 845 -32.57 -15.87 1.46
C ARG A 845 -32.51 -16.62 2.80
N ASN A 846 -32.88 -15.95 3.89
CA ASN A 846 -32.94 -16.56 5.20
C ASN A 846 -34.12 -17.55 5.28
N ARG A 847 -33.82 -18.85 5.34
CA ARG A 847 -34.83 -19.94 5.31
C ARG A 847 -35.73 -19.99 6.55
N ARG A 848 -35.37 -19.30 7.64
CA ARG A 848 -36.22 -19.21 8.84
C ARG A 848 -37.38 -18.23 8.63
N ILE A 849 -37.14 -17.18 7.84
CA ILE A 849 -38.11 -16.13 7.55
C ILE A 849 -38.85 -16.42 6.25
N PHE A 850 -38.14 -16.93 5.24
CA PHE A 850 -38.69 -17.24 3.92
C PHE A 850 -38.55 -18.74 3.65
N PRO A 851 -39.59 -19.56 3.92
CA PRO A 851 -39.64 -20.93 3.44
C PRO A 851 -39.50 -20.98 1.92
N ARG A 852 -38.71 -21.93 1.40
CA ARG A 852 -38.32 -21.98 -0.03
C ARG A 852 -37.72 -20.64 -0.48
N ALA A 853 -36.69 -20.20 0.23
CA ALA A 853 -36.12 -18.85 0.11
C ALA A 853 -35.51 -18.54 -1.27
N GLU A 854 -35.19 -19.57 -2.06
CA GLU A 854 -34.64 -19.44 -3.40
C GLU A 854 -35.70 -19.33 -4.50
N GLU A 855 -36.96 -19.64 -4.20
CA GLU A 855 -38.07 -19.57 -5.16
C GLU A 855 -38.73 -18.19 -5.13
N TRP A 856 -39.18 -17.71 -6.29
CA TRP A 856 -39.97 -16.49 -6.42
C TRP A 856 -41.45 -16.81 -6.19
N ILE A 857 -41.98 -16.42 -5.03
CA ILE A 857 -43.35 -16.75 -4.59
C ILE A 857 -44.05 -15.50 -4.04
N PRO A 858 -44.68 -14.67 -4.87
CA PRO A 858 -45.40 -13.48 -4.40
C PRO A 858 -46.50 -13.77 -3.39
N GLU A 859 -47.16 -14.91 -3.50
CA GLU A 859 -48.28 -15.31 -2.64
C GLU A 859 -47.90 -15.39 -1.16
N ARG A 860 -46.60 -15.52 -0.83
CA ARG A 860 -46.12 -15.51 0.57
C ARG A 860 -46.43 -14.21 1.31
N TRP A 861 -46.70 -13.13 0.58
CA TRP A 861 -47.00 -11.82 1.13
C TRP A 861 -48.51 -11.57 1.30
N ILE A 862 -49.34 -12.51 0.87
CA ILE A 862 -50.81 -12.40 0.82
C ILE A 862 -51.41 -13.25 1.93
N GLY A 863 -52.44 -12.72 2.63
CA GLY A 863 -53.14 -13.45 3.68
C GLY A 863 -52.36 -13.65 4.99
N VAL A 864 -51.13 -13.11 5.07
CA VAL A 864 -50.33 -13.06 6.31
C VAL A 864 -50.79 -11.92 7.22
N SER A 865 -50.56 -12.04 8.52
CA SER A 865 -50.88 -10.98 9.47
C SER A 865 -50.01 -9.74 9.22
N GLU A 866 -50.51 -8.54 9.54
CA GLU A 866 -49.73 -7.29 9.42
C GLU A 866 -48.44 -7.29 10.24
N GLY A 867 -48.42 -8.01 11.38
CA GLY A 867 -47.23 -8.19 12.19
C GLY A 867 -46.17 -9.04 11.49
N GLU A 868 -46.59 -10.17 10.91
CA GLU A 868 -45.73 -11.08 10.15
C GLU A 868 -45.20 -10.43 8.86
N LYS A 869 -46.07 -9.76 8.10
CA LYS A 869 -45.70 -9.00 6.90
C LYS A 869 -44.64 -7.94 7.21
N ARG A 870 -44.78 -7.24 8.35
CA ARG A 870 -43.81 -6.24 8.83
C ARG A 870 -42.48 -6.87 9.22
N GLU A 871 -42.50 -8.03 9.85
CA GLU A 871 -41.27 -8.75 10.19
C GLU A 871 -40.53 -9.19 8.92
N MET A 872 -41.22 -9.86 7.98
CA MET A 872 -40.64 -10.28 6.70
C MET A 872 -40.03 -9.10 5.93
N ARG A 873 -40.69 -7.94 5.90
CA ARG A 873 -40.15 -6.74 5.24
C ARG A 873 -38.81 -6.28 5.77
N LYS A 874 -38.51 -6.46 7.07
CA LYS A 874 -37.20 -6.09 7.62
C LYS A 874 -36.05 -6.86 6.97
N TRP A 875 -36.32 -8.06 6.49
CA TRP A 875 -35.36 -8.94 5.83
C TRP A 875 -35.23 -8.67 4.32
N VAL A 876 -36.16 -7.92 3.72
CA VAL A 876 -36.03 -7.36 2.36
C VAL A 876 -35.15 -6.12 2.39
N TRP A 877 -33.86 -6.33 2.68
CA TRP A 877 -32.91 -5.26 3.01
C TRP A 877 -32.25 -4.60 1.78
N MET A 878 -32.96 -4.49 0.66
CA MET A 878 -32.44 -3.90 -0.58
C MET A 878 -32.01 -2.43 -0.42
N PHE A 879 -32.79 -1.64 0.32
CA PHE A 879 -32.55 -0.20 0.48
C PHE A 879 -31.65 0.16 1.67
N MET A 880 -31.03 -0.85 2.30
CA MET A 880 -30.24 -0.70 3.52
C MET A 880 -31.03 -0.05 4.69
N SER A 881 -30.36 0.27 5.79
CA SER A 881 -30.97 0.89 6.97
C SER A 881 -30.07 1.96 7.61
N GLY A 882 -30.65 2.77 8.48
CA GLY A 882 -29.95 3.81 9.23
C GLY A 882 -29.66 5.08 8.42
N ALA A 883 -28.74 5.92 8.90
CA ALA A 883 -28.40 7.21 8.29
C ALA A 883 -27.79 7.10 6.87
N ARG A 884 -27.44 5.87 6.44
CA ARG A 884 -26.85 5.55 5.14
C ARG A 884 -27.81 4.75 4.24
N ASN A 885 -29.11 4.74 4.54
CA ASN A 885 -30.10 4.08 3.69
C ASN A 885 -30.18 4.72 2.30
N CYS A 886 -30.72 3.97 1.33
CA CYS A 886 -30.91 4.44 -0.03
C CYS A 886 -31.71 5.74 -0.04
N ILE A 887 -31.19 6.76 -0.74
CA ILE A 887 -31.90 8.02 -0.86
C ILE A 887 -33.00 7.95 -1.94
N GLY A 888 -32.78 7.15 -2.99
CA GLY A 888 -33.68 7.01 -4.14
C GLY A 888 -34.76 5.93 -3.99
N GLU A 889 -34.99 5.38 -2.79
CA GLU A 889 -35.96 4.30 -2.55
C GLU A 889 -37.33 4.59 -3.15
N HIS A 890 -37.90 5.75 -2.83
CA HIS A 890 -39.26 6.10 -3.29
C HIS A 890 -39.32 6.34 -4.80
N LEU A 891 -38.26 6.90 -5.40
CA LEU A 891 -38.19 7.07 -6.86
C LEU A 891 -38.11 5.72 -7.57
N ALA A 892 -37.30 4.79 -7.06
CA ALA A 892 -37.20 3.45 -7.63
C ALA A 892 -38.53 2.69 -7.55
N VAL A 893 -39.20 2.74 -6.40
CA VAL A 893 -40.50 2.07 -6.20
C VAL A 893 -41.58 2.68 -7.11
N ILE A 894 -41.71 4.00 -7.17
CA ILE A 894 -42.76 4.64 -8.00
C ILE A 894 -42.53 4.43 -9.49
N ALA A 895 -41.27 4.48 -9.96
CA ALA A 895 -40.94 4.21 -11.36
C ALA A 895 -41.26 2.77 -11.76
N ASN A 896 -41.04 1.80 -10.86
CA ASN A 896 -41.44 0.40 -11.09
C ASN A 896 -42.97 0.25 -11.14
N ILE A 897 -43.70 0.93 -10.27
CA ILE A 897 -45.17 0.87 -10.21
C ILE A 897 -45.81 1.52 -11.43
N GLU A 898 -45.28 2.65 -11.91
CA GLU A 898 -45.89 3.37 -13.03
C GLU A 898 -45.86 2.56 -14.34
N ILE A 899 -44.79 1.80 -14.60
CA ILE A 899 -44.79 0.85 -15.75
C ILE A 899 -45.89 -0.19 -15.60
N GLN A 900 -46.25 -0.55 -14.36
CA GLN A 900 -47.26 -1.55 -14.07
C GLN A 900 -48.68 -0.93 -14.00
N SER A 901 -48.83 0.36 -14.29
CA SER A 901 -50.12 1.05 -14.26
C SER A 901 -51.01 0.68 -15.46
N ASP A 902 -52.27 1.09 -15.34
CA ASP A 902 -53.49 0.65 -16.02
C ASP A 902 -53.53 0.80 -17.56
N GLU A 903 -52.43 1.15 -18.25
CA GLU A 903 -52.41 1.22 -19.72
C GLU A 903 -51.34 0.33 -20.38
N ILE A 904 -50.21 0.07 -19.69
CA ILE A 904 -49.13 -0.78 -20.21
C ILE A 904 -49.41 -2.27 -19.97
N ILE A 905 -49.94 -2.61 -18.79
CA ILE A 905 -50.39 -3.97 -18.46
C ILE A 905 -51.77 -4.27 -19.07
N TYR A 906 -52.67 -3.28 -19.03
CA TYR A 906 -54.09 -3.43 -19.39
C TYR A 906 -54.30 -3.74 -20.88
N ARG A 907 -53.50 -3.16 -21.78
CA ARG A 907 -53.64 -3.37 -23.24
C ARG A 907 -52.72 -4.47 -23.80
N GLY A 908 -52.26 -5.40 -22.96
CA GLY A 908 -51.58 -6.62 -23.40
C GLY A 908 -50.11 -6.47 -23.83
N CYS A 909 -49.63 -5.28 -24.19
CA CYS A 909 -48.33 -5.13 -24.88
C CYS A 909 -47.09 -5.60 -24.10
N LEU A 910 -47.11 -5.58 -22.76
CA LEU A 910 -45.97 -6.02 -21.95
C LEU A 910 -45.92 -7.54 -21.72
N PHE A 911 -47.02 -8.24 -22.00
CA PHE A 911 -47.24 -9.64 -21.66
C PHE A 911 -47.72 -10.50 -22.84
N GLU A 912 -47.99 -9.87 -23.98
CA GLU A 912 -48.14 -10.51 -25.30
C GLU A 912 -46.77 -10.72 -25.99
N LEU A 913 -45.71 -10.08 -25.47
CA LEU A 913 -44.31 -10.41 -25.72
C LEU A 913 -43.88 -11.59 -24.85
#